data_AF-T1IVS4-F1
#
_entry.id   AF-T1IVS4-F1
#
_cell.length_a   1.000
_cell.length_b   1.000
_cell.length_c   1.000
_cell.angle_alpha   90.00
_cell.angle_beta   90.00
_cell.angle_gamma   90.00
#
_symmetry.space_group_name_H-M   'P 1'
#
loop_
_entity.id
_entity.type
_entity.pdbx_description
1 polymer ?
#
loop_
_entity_poly.entity_id
_entity_poly.type
_entity_poly.pdbx_seq_one_letter_code
_entity_poly.pdbx_strand_id
1 'polypeptide(L)'
;MNDADILLKAKINYYCREKYYQSMQTTATEGLKKFPGDSVYKFYFGLGLVVEDKEKVAELDLKLKDVRKRASERALYYAGVFLFYTGRYDKAREYIDRMLRLNSLFKEGLIIKGWIELLGSKESRDNKGKAAIQYFDNVLSTADGKKDIDALFGKAKEGNYNEASSKISDFYREMELYEPKNANLFYQTGQLFCRLCGRNTGILQQTFNMTEQAVRLDDQNAEYMTELGYQSLLQLKLKDAVKFYKNATKLDGTSVAALTGIVSCQLVEGQFDTAEQQLEFLREIQMSIGPSAELLYLHAVLAKQRKKSTDEIIRLLDESFHAHVTTFKGLPLGINYYLLLNPDFLLLLVKEYLSYAPTRPLNPGQSVPTVVKQCLAILEPVTKACPGMLDGLYLLAKIKYLMGNAKAAASALQHIIDNVNSTYSDAYLLMAQIQLYQDNYQQASHYLEVGLSYNFEPNLSHDQSTNTKKEGDFEEALKTLDVALNLSGLKSLKAPSARKTRTEISSTDKASIYLELAEIHRLLNQHAEAGKAMEEAKKLFAGTAEEARFTIASAELALGRDDIDAALNLLRSIGSNHPFYMQAREKMADIYLNHKKDKRMFASCYREIIEKFPKNTHAYILLGDAYMSIQEPELAIENYEKALKESPRDTSLASKIGQALIKTHNYGKAINYYNEAIKNDDQSFMRYDLAELYMRLRQYDKADKLLTQTYSNADLSTMINESKSLMLLATVYQKSGNISSAIKTLLKAKEVQSRVLKKASIEQPDIVAEQMTFASKLCTNLAEHASTQKEYDKAIAFYKEAVNCDEKNTQAMLDLAHTYMIVGDLDASQTNLNFFKNDYDSALFHFQQLLDRKPDSFDALARLIELARRMGKFEDVIPYLEHAEHLSSRSVNEPGFNCCKALYEWYIGNPNGALKLFNKARKDNEWGQRAVRCMIEISLNPDNILLGGQMFEDSDPNYDRLDYQEAALNTADKLLKELKTIPGGCDISPLILNNTLLLATRQKSFVEKALNELMEISSNDLFRDHVGVILGIATAYMLSKQVPRARNQLKRIAKNAWNFEDAEDLERSWLLLADIYTQSGKYDMATELLRRVLTHNRSCAKAYEYMGYIMEKEQSYRDAAINYELAWRYSNKANPTIGYKLAFNYMKAKRYVDAIDVSQAVLARYPNYPKIRKDILEKSRSNLRIMQSKNRPENSEFPLQQEIAINLSISAFHL
;
A
#
# COMPACT_ATOMS: atom_id res chain seq x y z
N MET A 1 -73.27 -3.33 -8.82
CA MET A 1 -72.69 -2.00 -9.13
C MET A 1 -73.20 -1.60 -10.51
N ASN A 2 -73.67 -0.37 -10.72
CA ASN A 2 -74.21 0.06 -12.02
C ASN A 2 -73.15 -0.03 -13.12
N ASP A 3 -73.46 -0.71 -14.24
CA ASP A 3 -72.54 -0.85 -15.40
C ASP A 3 -72.02 0.50 -15.92
N ALA A 4 -72.83 1.56 -15.80
CA ALA A 4 -72.45 2.91 -16.18
C ALA A 4 -71.31 3.50 -15.32
N ASP A 5 -71.21 3.14 -14.04
CA ASP A 5 -70.15 3.61 -13.13
C ASP A 5 -68.81 2.93 -13.45
N ILE A 6 -68.86 1.62 -13.75
CA ILE A 6 -67.68 0.84 -14.16
C ILE A 6 -67.16 1.36 -15.50
N LEU A 7 -68.04 1.64 -16.46
CA LEU A 7 -67.68 2.15 -17.79
C LEU A 7 -67.04 3.55 -17.72
N LEU A 8 -67.59 4.47 -16.92
CA LEU A 8 -67.05 5.82 -16.75
C LEU A 8 -65.67 5.78 -16.08
N LYS A 9 -65.49 4.97 -15.03
CA LYS A 9 -64.19 4.76 -14.38
C LYS A 9 -63.18 4.09 -15.31
N ALA A 10 -63.61 3.15 -16.15
CA ALA A 10 -62.75 2.52 -17.16
C ALA A 10 -62.31 3.51 -18.23
N LYS A 11 -63.21 4.36 -18.75
CA LYS A 11 -62.87 5.44 -19.69
C LYS A 11 -61.88 6.44 -19.11
N ILE A 12 -62.07 6.84 -17.85
CA ILE A 12 -61.14 7.73 -17.14
C ILE A 12 -59.76 7.08 -17.01
N ASN A 13 -59.69 5.80 -16.62
CA ASN A 13 -58.41 5.07 -16.54
C ASN A 13 -57.74 4.94 -17.91
N TYR A 14 -58.50 4.69 -18.97
CA TYR A 14 -58.00 4.65 -20.34
C TYR A 14 -57.42 6.01 -20.77
N TYR A 15 -58.17 7.10 -20.60
CA TYR A 15 -57.68 8.45 -20.93
C TYR A 15 -56.47 8.87 -20.08
N CYS A 16 -56.40 8.40 -18.84
CA CYS A 16 -55.26 8.60 -17.96
C CYS A 16 -54.00 7.86 -18.47
N ARG A 17 -54.15 6.60 -18.94
CA ARG A 17 -53.07 5.80 -19.54
C ARG A 17 -52.56 6.41 -20.85
N GLU A 18 -53.47 6.88 -21.70
CA GLU A 18 -53.16 7.49 -23.00
C GLU A 18 -52.79 8.98 -22.92
N LYS A 19 -52.72 9.55 -21.70
CA LYS A 19 -52.40 10.97 -21.45
C LYS A 19 -53.37 12.00 -22.06
N TYR A 20 -54.61 11.60 -22.33
CA TYR A 20 -55.68 12.49 -22.78
C TYR A 20 -56.36 13.19 -21.60
N TYR A 21 -55.63 14.10 -20.95
CA TYR A 21 -56.03 14.71 -19.67
C TYR A 21 -57.32 15.55 -19.76
N GLN A 22 -57.57 16.19 -20.90
CA GLN A 22 -58.83 16.93 -21.14
C GLN A 22 -60.04 16.00 -21.23
N SER A 23 -59.92 14.89 -21.97
CA SER A 23 -60.96 13.86 -22.08
C SER A 23 -61.19 13.15 -20.75
N MET A 24 -60.15 12.99 -19.94
CA MET A 24 -60.24 12.48 -18.57
C MET A 24 -61.05 13.43 -17.68
N GLN A 25 -60.76 14.74 -17.74
CA GLN A 25 -61.43 15.75 -16.92
C GLN A 25 -62.91 15.88 -17.28
N THR A 26 -63.25 15.89 -18.57
CA THR A 26 -64.65 15.94 -19.02
C THR A 26 -65.41 14.69 -18.57
N THR A 27 -64.83 13.50 -18.72
CA THR A 27 -65.43 12.25 -18.24
C THR A 27 -65.56 12.23 -16.71
N ALA A 28 -64.59 12.79 -15.97
CA ALA A 28 -64.66 12.93 -14.52
C ALA A 28 -65.75 13.92 -14.08
N THR A 29 -65.96 15.04 -14.81
CA THR A 29 -67.09 15.94 -14.56
C THR A 29 -68.44 15.28 -14.83
N GLU A 30 -68.52 14.43 -15.85
CA GLU A 30 -69.73 13.65 -16.14
C GLU A 30 -70.02 12.65 -15.02
N GLY A 31 -68.98 11.96 -14.54
CA GLY A 31 -69.05 11.09 -13.38
C GLY A 31 -69.46 11.81 -12.11
N LEU A 32 -68.96 13.04 -11.88
CA LEU A 32 -69.36 13.88 -10.74
C LEU A 32 -70.81 14.34 -10.79
N LYS A 33 -71.34 14.62 -11.99
CA LYS A 33 -72.76 14.96 -12.17
C LYS A 33 -73.67 13.78 -11.83
N LYS A 34 -73.27 12.57 -12.23
CA LYS A 34 -74.02 11.33 -11.97
C LYS A 34 -73.83 10.79 -10.55
N PHE A 35 -72.65 10.98 -9.95
CA PHE A 35 -72.25 10.46 -8.64
C PHE A 35 -71.56 11.56 -7.80
N PRO A 36 -72.31 12.55 -7.30
CA PRO A 36 -71.75 13.74 -6.64
C PRO A 36 -71.05 13.48 -5.29
N GLY A 37 -71.27 12.31 -4.69
CA GLY A 37 -70.61 11.86 -3.47
C GLY A 37 -69.33 11.04 -3.70
N ASP A 38 -69.06 10.60 -4.94
CA ASP A 38 -67.99 9.64 -5.18
C ASP A 38 -66.60 10.33 -5.19
N SER A 39 -65.80 9.93 -4.21
CA SER A 39 -64.43 10.41 -4.00
C SER A 39 -63.52 10.20 -5.22
N VAL A 40 -63.79 9.20 -6.06
CA VAL A 40 -62.96 8.86 -7.23
C VAL A 40 -63.08 9.91 -8.32
N TYR A 41 -64.31 10.32 -8.68
CA TYR A 41 -64.52 11.34 -9.71
C TYR A 41 -64.08 12.75 -9.23
N LYS A 42 -64.26 13.07 -7.93
CA LYS A 42 -63.75 14.33 -7.34
C LYS A 42 -62.24 14.44 -7.45
N PHE A 43 -61.56 13.30 -7.26
CA PHE A 43 -60.12 13.22 -7.33
C PHE A 43 -59.63 13.35 -8.78
N TYR A 44 -60.18 12.60 -9.73
CA TYR A 44 -59.78 12.71 -11.16
C TYR A 44 -60.05 14.09 -11.76
N PHE A 45 -61.13 14.75 -11.34
CA PHE A 45 -61.40 16.13 -11.73
C PHE A 45 -60.34 17.10 -11.20
N GLY A 46 -59.97 16.99 -9.92
CA GLY A 46 -58.88 17.77 -9.32
C GLY A 46 -57.51 17.47 -9.96
N LEU A 47 -57.29 16.24 -10.39
CA LEU A 47 -56.07 15.77 -11.05
C LEU A 47 -55.92 16.36 -12.47
N GLY A 48 -57.01 16.44 -13.24
CA GLY A 48 -57.01 17.07 -14.56
C GLY A 48 -56.59 18.54 -14.51
N LEU A 49 -57.04 19.28 -13.49
CA LEU A 49 -56.68 20.68 -13.26
C LEU A 49 -55.19 20.89 -12.91
N VAL A 50 -54.56 19.94 -12.21
CA VAL A 50 -53.15 20.01 -11.81
C VAL A 50 -52.20 19.78 -12.99
N VAL A 51 -52.63 19.03 -14.01
CA VAL A 51 -51.80 18.71 -15.19
C VAL A 51 -51.85 19.81 -16.25
N GLU A 52 -52.95 20.55 -16.35
CA GLU A 52 -53.08 21.70 -17.27
C GLU A 52 -52.31 22.94 -16.79
N ASP A 53 -52.32 23.25 -15.48
CA ASP A 53 -51.68 24.47 -14.92
C ASP A 53 -50.40 24.14 -14.13
N LYS A 54 -49.24 24.12 -14.80
CA LYS A 54 -47.93 23.85 -14.18
C LYS A 54 -47.52 24.85 -13.08
N GLU A 55 -48.12 26.04 -13.03
CA GLU A 55 -47.71 27.12 -12.10
C GLU A 55 -48.50 27.15 -10.77
N LYS A 56 -49.70 26.55 -10.70
CA LYS A 56 -50.54 26.53 -9.47
C LYS A 56 -50.42 25.25 -8.63
N VAL A 57 -49.52 24.34 -9.02
CA VAL A 57 -49.35 23.01 -8.41
C VAL A 57 -49.11 23.08 -6.89
N ALA A 58 -48.40 24.10 -6.40
CA ALA A 58 -48.09 24.24 -4.97
C ALA A 58 -49.32 24.59 -4.11
N GLU A 59 -50.24 25.40 -4.63
CA GLU A 59 -51.45 25.83 -3.91
C GLU A 59 -52.53 24.74 -3.94
N LEU A 60 -52.56 23.96 -5.01
CA LEU A 60 -53.42 22.77 -5.15
C LEU A 60 -52.90 21.57 -4.35
N ASP A 61 -51.57 21.39 -4.21
CA ASP A 61 -50.96 20.39 -3.30
C ASP A 61 -51.40 20.62 -1.83
N LEU A 62 -51.61 21.88 -1.42
CA LEU A 62 -52.16 22.25 -0.11
C LEU A 62 -53.64 21.85 0.04
N LYS A 63 -54.48 22.07 -0.98
CA LYS A 63 -55.89 21.65 -0.96
C LYS A 63 -56.05 20.13 -1.05
N LEU A 64 -55.16 19.45 -1.78
CA LEU A 64 -55.10 17.99 -1.86
C LEU A 64 -54.66 17.35 -0.54
N LYS A 65 -53.85 18.01 0.31
CA LYS A 65 -53.49 17.50 1.65
C LYS A 65 -54.70 17.28 2.56
N ASP A 66 -55.73 18.11 2.47
CA ASP A 66 -56.95 17.96 3.29
C ASP A 66 -57.90 16.91 2.71
N VAL A 67 -58.02 16.81 1.39
CA VAL A 67 -58.75 15.72 0.72
C VAL A 67 -58.06 14.37 1.00
N ARG A 68 -56.72 14.34 1.05
CA ARG A 68 -55.89 13.16 1.37
C ARG A 68 -56.14 12.59 2.77
N LYS A 69 -56.60 13.40 3.73
CA LYS A 69 -56.98 12.92 5.07
C LYS A 69 -58.33 12.19 5.08
N ARG A 70 -59.22 12.46 4.11
CA ARG A 70 -60.58 11.89 4.01
C ARG A 70 -60.76 10.96 2.80
N ALA A 71 -59.68 10.63 2.09
CA ALA A 71 -59.73 9.84 0.86
C ALA A 71 -59.94 8.34 1.13
N SER A 72 -60.76 7.69 0.30
CA SER A 72 -60.96 6.24 0.31
C SER A 72 -59.74 5.49 -0.24
N GLU A 73 -59.61 4.21 0.10
CA GLU A 73 -58.57 3.30 -0.40
C GLU A 73 -58.46 3.30 -1.94
N ARG A 74 -59.60 3.26 -2.65
CA ARG A 74 -59.64 3.31 -4.13
C ARG A 74 -59.17 4.66 -4.68
N ALA A 75 -59.51 5.77 -4.02
CA ALA A 75 -59.05 7.10 -4.43
C ALA A 75 -57.52 7.24 -4.26
N LEU A 76 -56.96 6.71 -3.16
CA LEU A 76 -55.51 6.67 -2.94
C LEU A 76 -54.79 5.74 -3.93
N TYR A 77 -55.40 4.61 -4.29
CA TYR A 77 -54.90 3.70 -5.31
C TYR A 77 -54.76 4.39 -6.67
N TYR A 78 -55.84 5.00 -7.17
CA TYR A 78 -55.81 5.71 -8.47
C TYR A 78 -54.84 6.90 -8.49
N ALA A 79 -54.65 7.59 -7.35
CA ALA A 79 -53.62 8.60 -7.19
C ALA A 79 -52.20 8.03 -7.37
N GLY A 80 -51.93 6.89 -6.74
CA GLY A 80 -50.68 6.17 -6.88
C GLY A 80 -50.43 5.69 -8.31
N VAL A 81 -51.46 5.15 -8.98
CA VAL A 81 -51.43 4.71 -10.39
C VAL A 81 -51.03 5.85 -11.32
N PHE A 82 -51.65 7.02 -11.15
CA PHE A 82 -51.33 8.19 -11.97
C PHE A 82 -49.89 8.69 -11.76
N LEU A 83 -49.46 8.78 -10.49
CA LEU A 83 -48.09 9.20 -10.16
C LEU A 83 -47.05 8.21 -10.67
N PHE A 84 -47.41 6.93 -10.71
CA PHE A 84 -46.62 5.86 -11.31
C PHE A 84 -46.46 6.06 -12.83
N TYR A 85 -47.57 6.25 -13.57
CA TYR A 85 -47.50 6.45 -15.04
C TYR A 85 -46.88 7.79 -15.45
N THR A 86 -46.87 8.79 -14.57
CA THR A 86 -46.15 10.06 -14.77
C THR A 86 -44.67 10.00 -14.37
N GLY A 87 -44.17 8.83 -13.95
CA GLY A 87 -42.77 8.58 -13.62
C GLY A 87 -42.32 9.12 -12.25
N ARG A 88 -43.25 9.57 -11.41
CA ARG A 88 -42.97 10.10 -10.05
C ARG A 88 -43.11 9.01 -8.99
N TYR A 89 -42.27 7.98 -9.08
CA TYR A 89 -42.34 6.78 -8.25
C TYR A 89 -42.28 7.04 -6.73
N ASP A 90 -41.47 7.99 -6.27
CA ASP A 90 -41.37 8.32 -4.84
C ASP A 90 -42.67 8.88 -4.26
N LYS A 91 -43.37 9.72 -5.02
CA LYS A 91 -44.68 10.23 -4.62
C LYS A 91 -45.71 9.11 -4.73
N ALA A 92 -45.70 8.32 -5.80
CA ALA A 92 -46.59 7.17 -5.97
C ALA A 92 -46.51 6.20 -4.78
N ARG A 93 -45.29 5.91 -4.30
CA ARG A 93 -45.01 5.08 -3.12
C ARG A 93 -45.78 5.58 -1.89
N GLU A 94 -45.72 6.88 -1.62
CA GLU A 94 -46.36 7.50 -0.45
C GLU A 94 -47.90 7.34 -0.43
N TYR A 95 -48.53 7.34 -1.62
CA TYR A 95 -49.98 7.15 -1.75
C TYR A 95 -50.37 5.68 -1.63
N ILE A 96 -49.61 4.78 -2.26
CA ILE A 96 -49.85 3.34 -2.20
C ILE A 96 -49.58 2.78 -0.79
N ASP A 97 -48.54 3.24 -0.09
CA ASP A 97 -48.27 2.84 1.31
C ASP A 97 -49.34 3.30 2.29
N ARG A 98 -49.99 4.43 2.01
CA ARG A 98 -51.10 4.89 2.81
C ARG A 98 -52.36 4.09 2.53
N MET A 99 -52.57 3.67 1.28
CA MET A 99 -53.67 2.79 0.89
C MET A 99 -53.51 1.38 1.48
N LEU A 100 -52.32 0.77 1.40
CA LEU A 100 -52.05 -0.55 1.96
C LEU A 100 -52.11 -0.57 3.50
N ARG A 101 -51.90 0.59 4.16
CA ARG A 101 -52.18 0.75 5.60
C ARG A 101 -53.67 0.74 5.96
N LEU A 102 -54.55 1.13 5.03
CA LEU A 102 -56.00 1.07 5.21
C LEU A 102 -56.53 -0.32 4.88
N ASN A 103 -56.00 -0.94 3.81
CA ASN A 103 -56.35 -2.31 3.40
C ASN A 103 -55.10 -3.04 2.88
N SER A 104 -54.56 -3.92 3.70
CA SER A 104 -53.31 -4.65 3.40
C SER A 104 -53.45 -5.73 2.34
N LEU A 105 -54.67 -6.14 2.00
CA LEU A 105 -54.98 -7.21 1.03
C LEU A 105 -55.53 -6.66 -0.29
N PHE A 106 -55.41 -5.35 -0.53
CA PHE A 106 -55.90 -4.73 -1.77
C PHE A 106 -55.04 -5.17 -2.98
N LYS A 107 -55.57 -6.12 -3.76
CA LYS A 107 -54.87 -6.84 -4.85
C LYS A 107 -54.14 -5.90 -5.81
N GLU A 108 -54.86 -4.98 -6.43
CA GLU A 108 -54.29 -4.08 -7.44
C GLU A 108 -53.25 -3.13 -6.85
N GLY A 109 -53.41 -2.80 -5.57
CA GLY A 109 -52.48 -2.00 -4.78
C GLY A 109 -51.16 -2.67 -4.52
N LEU A 110 -51.19 -3.95 -4.18
CA LEU A 110 -50.00 -4.78 -4.00
C LEU A 110 -49.24 -4.95 -5.31
N ILE A 111 -49.94 -5.13 -6.45
CA ILE A 111 -49.34 -5.19 -7.79
C ILE A 111 -48.59 -3.89 -8.08
N ILE A 112 -49.25 -2.74 -7.94
CA ILE A 112 -48.61 -1.44 -8.21
C ILE A 112 -47.49 -1.13 -7.21
N LYS A 113 -47.62 -1.55 -5.95
CA LYS A 113 -46.53 -1.44 -4.96
C LYS A 113 -45.31 -2.24 -5.39
N GLY A 114 -45.50 -3.48 -5.86
CA GLY A 114 -44.43 -4.30 -6.44
C GLY A 114 -43.75 -3.59 -7.61
N TRP A 115 -44.51 -3.01 -8.54
CA TRP A 115 -43.97 -2.25 -9.67
C TRP A 115 -43.27 -0.94 -9.27
N ILE A 116 -43.76 -0.23 -8.25
CA ILE A 116 -43.13 0.98 -7.72
C ILE A 116 -41.77 0.67 -7.10
N GLU A 117 -41.67 -0.40 -6.31
CA GLU A 117 -40.38 -0.80 -5.72
C GLU A 117 -39.39 -1.28 -6.77
N LEU A 118 -39.87 -1.98 -7.80
CA LEU A 118 -39.04 -2.45 -8.91
C LEU A 118 -38.51 -1.29 -9.79
N LEU A 119 -39.26 -0.19 -9.94
CA LEU A 119 -38.89 0.96 -10.80
C LEU A 119 -38.34 2.19 -10.07
N GLY A 120 -38.35 2.24 -8.72
CA GLY A 120 -37.95 3.39 -7.91
C GLY A 120 -36.43 3.63 -7.75
N SER A 121 -36.02 4.87 -7.48
CA SER A 121 -34.61 5.32 -7.63
C SER A 121 -33.74 5.42 -6.36
N LYS A 122 -34.26 5.30 -5.12
CA LYS A 122 -33.56 5.83 -3.92
C LYS A 122 -32.85 4.88 -2.95
N GLU A 123 -33.04 3.56 -3.00
CA GLU A 123 -32.34 2.60 -2.11
C GLU A 123 -31.48 1.58 -2.88
N SER A 124 -30.62 0.83 -2.18
CA SER A 124 -29.81 -0.26 -2.77
C SER A 124 -30.71 -1.25 -3.50
N ARG A 125 -30.27 -1.70 -4.68
CA ARG A 125 -31.06 -2.51 -5.62
C ARG A 125 -31.52 -3.85 -5.01
N ASP A 126 -30.73 -4.40 -4.09
CA ASP A 126 -30.90 -5.76 -3.53
C ASP A 126 -32.13 -5.90 -2.62
N ASN A 127 -32.52 -4.83 -1.91
CA ASN A 127 -33.72 -4.84 -1.07
C ASN A 127 -35.00 -4.60 -1.88
N LYS A 128 -34.90 -4.03 -3.09
CA LYS A 128 -36.05 -3.68 -3.94
C LYS A 128 -36.70 -4.90 -4.58
N GLY A 129 -35.88 -5.80 -5.12
CA GLY A 129 -36.34 -6.99 -5.83
C GLY A 129 -37.05 -7.98 -4.89
N LYS A 130 -36.39 -8.36 -3.80
CA LYS A 130 -36.97 -9.23 -2.75
C LYS A 130 -38.27 -8.67 -2.17
N ALA A 131 -38.34 -7.37 -1.90
CA ALA A 131 -39.57 -6.73 -1.44
C ALA A 131 -40.67 -6.72 -2.52
N ALA A 132 -40.32 -6.43 -3.78
CA ALA A 132 -41.25 -6.47 -4.90
C ALA A 132 -41.82 -7.89 -5.13
N ILE A 133 -40.97 -8.92 -5.10
CA ILE A 133 -41.38 -10.34 -5.17
C ILE A 133 -42.38 -10.65 -4.07
N GLN A 134 -42.09 -10.29 -2.81
CA GLN A 134 -43.02 -10.55 -1.70
C GLN A 134 -44.41 -9.96 -1.95
N TYR A 135 -44.51 -8.75 -2.53
CA TYR A 135 -45.79 -8.17 -2.90
C TYR A 135 -46.48 -8.92 -4.04
N PHE A 136 -45.74 -9.41 -5.04
CA PHE A 136 -46.29 -10.26 -6.10
C PHE A 136 -46.70 -11.65 -5.58
N ASP A 137 -45.94 -12.29 -4.68
CA ASP A 137 -46.28 -13.57 -4.03
C ASP A 137 -47.57 -13.46 -3.23
N ASN A 138 -47.73 -12.36 -2.50
CA ASN A 138 -48.93 -12.10 -1.72
C ASN A 138 -50.17 -11.98 -2.63
N VAL A 139 -50.02 -11.49 -3.85
CA VAL A 139 -51.10 -11.49 -4.85
C VAL A 139 -51.32 -12.88 -5.41
N LEU A 140 -50.25 -13.55 -5.87
CA LEU A 140 -50.30 -14.85 -6.54
C LEU A 140 -50.71 -16.01 -5.63
N SER A 141 -50.62 -15.86 -4.30
CA SER A 141 -51.10 -16.82 -3.32
C SER A 141 -52.64 -16.83 -3.16
N THR A 142 -53.33 -15.79 -3.64
CA THR A 142 -54.80 -15.71 -3.63
C THR A 142 -55.42 -16.44 -4.83
N ALA A 143 -56.62 -17.02 -4.66
CA ALA A 143 -57.30 -17.79 -5.72
C ALA A 143 -57.58 -16.96 -7.00
N ASP A 144 -57.93 -15.68 -6.85
CA ASP A 144 -58.15 -14.75 -7.97
C ASP A 144 -56.85 -14.07 -8.47
N GLY A 145 -55.76 -14.18 -7.72
CA GLY A 145 -54.47 -13.58 -8.07
C GLY A 145 -53.56 -14.47 -8.91
N LYS A 146 -53.74 -15.80 -8.88
CA LYS A 146 -52.99 -16.76 -9.74
C LYS A 146 -53.09 -16.47 -11.24
N LYS A 147 -54.18 -15.83 -11.67
CA LYS A 147 -54.47 -15.49 -13.08
C LYS A 147 -53.91 -14.12 -13.50
N ASP A 148 -53.30 -13.38 -12.58
CA ASP A 148 -52.94 -11.99 -12.81
C ASP A 148 -51.62 -11.88 -13.60
N ILE A 149 -51.75 -11.53 -14.88
CA ILE A 149 -50.65 -11.43 -15.84
C ILE A 149 -49.63 -10.39 -15.38
N ASP A 150 -50.04 -9.28 -14.78
CA ASP A 150 -49.13 -8.20 -14.37
C ASP A 150 -48.25 -8.60 -13.18
N ALA A 151 -48.75 -9.41 -12.25
CA ALA A 151 -47.98 -9.94 -11.12
C ALA A 151 -46.99 -11.05 -11.55
N LEU A 152 -47.42 -11.95 -12.44
CA LEU A 152 -46.56 -12.97 -13.04
C LEU A 152 -45.45 -12.35 -13.90
N PHE A 153 -45.78 -11.29 -14.65
CA PHE A 153 -44.85 -10.53 -15.46
C PHE A 153 -43.80 -9.79 -14.61
N GLY A 154 -44.23 -9.20 -13.49
CA GLY A 154 -43.33 -8.56 -12.51
C GLY A 154 -42.29 -9.52 -11.94
N LYS A 155 -42.69 -10.77 -11.65
CA LYS A 155 -41.78 -11.84 -11.21
C LYS A 155 -40.81 -12.31 -12.29
N ALA A 156 -41.30 -12.57 -13.50
CA ALA A 156 -40.47 -13.06 -14.60
C ALA A 156 -39.33 -12.07 -14.94
N LYS A 157 -39.56 -10.77 -14.70
CA LYS A 157 -38.61 -9.68 -14.95
C LYS A 157 -37.39 -9.64 -14.03
N GLU A 158 -37.45 -10.22 -12.82
CA GLU A 158 -36.35 -10.14 -11.84
C GLU A 158 -35.23 -11.19 -12.07
N GLY A 159 -35.47 -12.20 -12.91
CA GLY A 159 -34.41 -13.09 -13.41
C GLY A 159 -34.29 -14.46 -12.74
N ASN A 160 -35.23 -14.85 -11.87
CA ASN A 160 -35.30 -16.24 -11.39
C ASN A 160 -35.99 -17.15 -12.42
N TYR A 161 -35.26 -17.50 -13.48
CA TYR A 161 -35.81 -18.21 -14.64
C TYR A 161 -36.43 -19.58 -14.32
N ASN A 162 -35.93 -20.29 -13.31
CA ASN A 162 -36.43 -21.61 -12.92
C ASN A 162 -37.82 -21.52 -12.27
N GLU A 163 -38.00 -20.59 -11.33
CA GLU A 163 -39.30 -20.34 -10.70
C GLU A 163 -40.28 -19.72 -11.71
N ALA A 164 -39.81 -18.78 -12.54
CA ALA A 164 -40.60 -18.18 -13.61
C ALA A 164 -41.10 -19.24 -14.59
N SER A 165 -40.27 -20.19 -15.01
CA SER A 165 -40.67 -21.29 -15.90
C SER A 165 -41.77 -22.16 -15.29
N SER A 166 -41.68 -22.45 -13.98
CA SER A 166 -42.72 -23.21 -13.27
C SER A 166 -44.04 -22.43 -13.22
N LYS A 167 -44.00 -21.14 -12.93
CA LYS A 167 -45.20 -20.28 -12.88
C LYS A 167 -45.83 -20.00 -14.23
N ILE A 168 -45.03 -19.90 -15.29
CA ILE A 168 -45.51 -19.79 -16.67
C ILE A 168 -46.22 -21.09 -17.08
N SER A 169 -45.71 -22.26 -16.65
CA SER A 169 -46.37 -23.56 -16.85
C SER A 169 -47.71 -23.64 -16.09
N ASP A 170 -47.75 -23.20 -14.83
CA ASP A 170 -49.00 -23.10 -14.05
C ASP A 170 -50.02 -22.19 -14.78
N PHE A 171 -49.56 -21.03 -15.26
CA PHE A 171 -50.39 -20.06 -15.98
C PHE A 171 -50.89 -20.60 -17.32
N TYR A 172 -50.04 -21.30 -18.08
CA TYR A 172 -50.45 -22.01 -19.29
C TYR A 172 -51.61 -22.96 -19.02
N ARG A 173 -51.50 -23.76 -17.96
CA ARG A 173 -52.53 -24.74 -17.56
C ARG A 173 -53.84 -24.06 -17.14
N GLU A 174 -53.75 -22.92 -16.46
CA GLU A 174 -54.93 -22.11 -16.10
C GLU A 174 -55.58 -21.48 -17.35
N MET A 175 -54.80 -20.99 -18.31
CA MET A 175 -55.33 -20.49 -19.58
C MET A 175 -56.07 -21.58 -20.36
N GLU A 176 -55.53 -22.81 -20.40
CA GLU A 176 -56.20 -23.96 -20.99
C GLU A 176 -57.52 -24.30 -20.28
N LEU A 177 -57.61 -24.11 -18.96
CA LEU A 177 -58.81 -24.39 -18.18
C LEU A 177 -59.91 -23.33 -18.35
N TYR A 178 -59.55 -22.04 -18.38
CA TYR A 178 -60.52 -20.94 -18.35
C TYR A 178 -60.79 -20.30 -19.73
N GLU A 179 -59.81 -20.26 -20.64
CA GLU A 179 -59.94 -19.67 -21.98
C GLU A 179 -59.38 -20.56 -23.12
N PRO A 180 -59.83 -21.82 -23.27
CA PRO A 180 -59.23 -22.79 -24.20
C PRO A 180 -59.33 -22.44 -25.70
N LYS A 181 -60.20 -21.49 -26.08
CA LYS A 181 -60.46 -21.14 -27.49
C LYS A 181 -59.81 -19.83 -27.94
N ASN A 182 -59.13 -19.11 -27.04
CA ASN A 182 -58.62 -17.76 -27.32
C ASN A 182 -57.20 -17.82 -27.92
N ALA A 183 -57.08 -18.11 -29.22
CA ALA A 183 -55.80 -18.25 -29.91
C ALA A 183 -54.90 -17.01 -29.77
N ASN A 184 -55.47 -15.82 -29.89
CA ASN A 184 -54.74 -14.55 -29.78
C ASN A 184 -54.14 -14.34 -28.39
N LEU A 185 -54.83 -14.77 -27.32
CA LEU A 185 -54.28 -14.65 -25.97
C LEU A 185 -53.06 -15.57 -25.77
N PHE A 186 -53.12 -16.83 -26.22
CA PHE A 186 -51.96 -17.74 -26.20
C PHE A 186 -50.78 -17.21 -27.02
N TYR A 187 -51.07 -16.61 -28.17
CA TYR A 187 -50.06 -15.97 -29.02
C TYR A 187 -49.41 -14.76 -28.33
N GLN A 188 -50.20 -13.82 -27.81
CA GLN A 188 -49.70 -12.59 -27.19
C GLN A 188 -48.91 -12.88 -25.90
N THR A 189 -49.36 -13.83 -25.08
CA THR A 189 -48.63 -14.22 -23.85
C THR A 189 -47.35 -14.98 -24.18
N GLY A 190 -47.39 -15.91 -25.15
CA GLY A 190 -46.21 -16.62 -25.64
C GLY A 190 -45.15 -15.68 -26.21
N GLN A 191 -45.55 -14.72 -27.03
CA GLN A 191 -44.66 -13.72 -27.62
C GLN A 191 -44.02 -12.81 -26.56
N LEU A 192 -44.81 -12.35 -25.57
CA LEU A 192 -44.33 -11.49 -24.49
C LEU A 192 -43.22 -12.15 -23.67
N PHE A 193 -43.46 -13.38 -23.20
CA PHE A 193 -42.46 -14.11 -22.41
C PHE A 193 -41.25 -14.52 -23.26
N CYS A 194 -41.45 -14.86 -24.54
CA CYS A 194 -40.38 -15.19 -25.48
C CYS A 194 -39.39 -14.03 -25.64
N ARG A 195 -39.86 -12.78 -25.82
CA ARG A 195 -38.96 -11.63 -26.00
C ARG A 195 -38.14 -11.30 -24.75
N LEU A 196 -38.58 -11.73 -23.56
CA LEU A 196 -37.93 -11.43 -22.28
C LEU A 196 -37.09 -12.58 -21.69
N CYS A 197 -37.17 -13.78 -22.25
CA CYS A 197 -36.63 -14.98 -21.63
C CYS A 197 -35.09 -15.11 -21.69
N GLY A 198 -34.39 -14.22 -22.40
CA GLY A 198 -32.92 -14.26 -22.51
C GLY A 198 -32.39 -15.62 -23.01
N ARG A 199 -33.11 -16.25 -23.96
CA ARG A 199 -32.83 -17.58 -24.51
C ARG A 199 -32.82 -18.74 -23.49
N ASN A 200 -33.43 -18.57 -22.31
CA ASN A 200 -33.59 -19.66 -21.35
C ASN A 200 -34.44 -20.81 -21.96
N THR A 201 -33.90 -22.02 -21.95
CA THR A 201 -34.51 -23.19 -22.60
C THR A 201 -35.84 -23.61 -21.97
N GLY A 202 -35.98 -23.50 -20.65
CA GLY A 202 -37.20 -23.87 -19.92
C GLY A 202 -38.37 -22.96 -20.27
N ILE A 203 -38.16 -21.65 -20.25
CA ILE A 203 -39.20 -20.67 -20.62
C ILE A 203 -39.53 -20.77 -22.11
N LEU A 204 -38.52 -20.87 -22.99
CA LEU A 204 -38.75 -21.00 -24.43
C LEU A 204 -39.56 -22.25 -24.78
N GLN A 205 -39.44 -23.34 -24.01
CA GLN A 205 -40.26 -24.52 -24.22
C GLN A 205 -41.73 -24.26 -23.85
N GLN A 206 -41.99 -23.54 -22.75
CA GLN A 206 -43.37 -23.20 -22.36
C GLN A 206 -44.02 -22.21 -23.32
N THR A 207 -43.29 -21.17 -23.77
CA THR A 207 -43.81 -20.22 -24.76
C THR A 207 -44.04 -20.87 -26.13
N PHE A 208 -43.20 -21.85 -26.48
CA PHE A 208 -43.37 -22.62 -27.70
C PHE A 208 -44.66 -23.43 -27.65
N ASN A 209 -44.96 -24.10 -26.53
CA ASN A 209 -46.22 -24.83 -26.35
C ASN A 209 -47.44 -23.89 -26.43
N MET A 210 -47.37 -22.70 -25.81
CA MET A 210 -48.42 -21.68 -25.91
C MET A 210 -48.68 -21.26 -27.36
N THR A 211 -47.62 -20.98 -28.11
CA THR A 211 -47.72 -20.53 -29.51
C THR A 211 -48.16 -21.66 -30.42
N GLU A 212 -47.74 -22.90 -30.14
CA GLU A 212 -48.20 -24.09 -30.85
C GLU A 212 -49.70 -24.30 -30.64
N GLN A 213 -50.20 -24.10 -29.42
CA GLN A 213 -51.63 -24.16 -29.13
C GLN A 213 -52.41 -23.06 -29.87
N ALA A 214 -51.86 -21.85 -30.01
CA ALA A 214 -52.46 -20.80 -30.85
C ALA A 214 -52.58 -21.22 -32.32
N VAL A 215 -51.54 -21.84 -32.89
CA VAL A 215 -51.55 -22.37 -34.27
C VAL A 215 -52.51 -23.55 -34.43
N ARG A 216 -52.67 -24.40 -33.42
CA ARG A 216 -53.67 -25.49 -33.44
C ARG A 216 -55.11 -24.96 -33.45
N LEU A 217 -55.35 -23.82 -32.82
CA LEU A 217 -56.66 -23.18 -32.76
C LEU A 217 -56.97 -22.39 -34.04
N ASP A 218 -55.95 -21.82 -34.70
CA ASP A 218 -56.06 -21.08 -35.96
C ASP A 218 -54.82 -21.33 -36.84
N ASP A 219 -54.96 -22.28 -37.77
CA ASP A 219 -53.88 -22.76 -38.63
C ASP A 219 -53.69 -21.94 -39.92
N GLN A 220 -54.55 -20.94 -40.17
CA GLN A 220 -54.48 -20.08 -41.36
C GLN A 220 -53.71 -18.78 -41.11
N ASN A 221 -53.35 -18.49 -39.86
CA ASN A 221 -52.68 -17.24 -39.51
C ASN A 221 -51.15 -17.35 -39.70
N ALA A 222 -50.62 -16.63 -40.69
CA ALA A 222 -49.19 -16.58 -41.01
C ALA A 222 -48.32 -15.97 -39.88
N GLU A 223 -48.87 -15.07 -39.06
CA GLU A 223 -48.14 -14.42 -37.95
C GLU A 223 -47.81 -15.42 -36.84
N TYR A 224 -48.74 -16.33 -36.53
CA TYR A 224 -48.54 -17.37 -35.51
C TYR A 224 -47.47 -18.39 -35.95
N MET A 225 -47.46 -18.76 -37.25
CA MET A 225 -46.43 -19.64 -37.81
C MET A 225 -45.05 -18.96 -37.87
N THR A 226 -45.01 -17.65 -38.15
CA THR A 226 -43.77 -16.86 -38.15
C THR A 226 -43.17 -16.80 -36.74
N GLU A 227 -43.99 -16.63 -35.71
CA GLU A 227 -43.55 -16.63 -34.31
C GLU A 227 -43.03 -18.01 -33.85
N LEU A 228 -43.64 -19.12 -34.28
CA LEU A 228 -43.08 -20.47 -34.06
C LEU A 228 -41.70 -20.66 -34.73
N GLY A 229 -41.55 -20.10 -35.94
CA GLY A 229 -40.26 -20.04 -36.62
C GLY A 229 -39.21 -19.27 -35.82
N TYR A 230 -39.60 -18.12 -35.27
CA TYR A 230 -38.72 -17.28 -34.44
C TYR A 230 -38.32 -17.96 -33.12
N GLN A 231 -39.27 -18.56 -32.40
CA GLN A 231 -38.98 -19.29 -31.17
C GLN A 231 -38.09 -20.51 -31.42
N SER A 232 -38.27 -21.21 -32.55
CA SER A 232 -37.42 -22.32 -32.97
C SER A 232 -35.99 -21.87 -33.28
N LEU A 233 -35.83 -20.69 -33.87
CA LEU A 233 -34.52 -20.06 -34.12
C LEU A 233 -33.82 -19.72 -32.79
N LEU A 234 -34.54 -19.17 -31.81
CA LEU A 234 -33.99 -18.90 -30.47
C LEU A 234 -33.56 -20.18 -29.73
N GLN A 235 -34.26 -21.30 -29.95
CA GLN A 235 -33.87 -22.62 -29.44
C GLN A 235 -32.72 -23.29 -30.22
N LEU A 236 -32.17 -22.62 -31.25
CA LEU A 236 -31.14 -23.14 -32.17
C LEU A 236 -31.59 -24.37 -32.98
N LYS A 237 -32.90 -24.59 -33.15
CA LYS A 237 -33.48 -25.65 -33.99
C LYS A 237 -33.71 -25.13 -35.41
N LEU A 238 -32.61 -24.89 -36.13
CA LEU A 238 -32.62 -24.23 -37.45
C LEU A 238 -33.51 -24.93 -38.49
N LYS A 239 -33.50 -26.27 -38.53
CA LYS A 239 -34.30 -27.06 -39.48
C LYS A 239 -35.81 -26.88 -39.26
N ASP A 240 -36.24 -26.82 -38.00
CA ASP A 240 -37.64 -26.61 -37.64
C ASP A 240 -38.05 -25.17 -37.92
N ALA A 241 -37.18 -24.20 -37.58
CA ALA A 241 -37.41 -22.78 -37.88
C ALA A 241 -37.64 -22.54 -39.38
N VAL A 242 -36.77 -23.08 -40.25
CA VAL A 242 -36.90 -22.98 -41.70
C VAL A 242 -38.21 -23.61 -42.20
N LYS A 243 -38.64 -24.73 -41.60
CA LYS A 243 -39.91 -25.38 -41.95
C LYS A 243 -41.11 -24.48 -41.61
N PHE A 244 -41.13 -23.88 -40.43
CA PHE A 244 -42.22 -22.98 -40.02
C PHE A 244 -42.25 -21.70 -40.85
N TYR A 245 -41.11 -21.06 -41.13
CA TYR A 245 -41.08 -19.88 -41.99
C TYR A 245 -41.51 -20.17 -43.44
N LYS A 246 -41.12 -21.32 -44.00
CA LYS A 246 -41.61 -21.76 -45.32
C LYS A 246 -43.12 -21.99 -45.33
N ASN A 247 -43.69 -22.49 -44.25
CA ASN A 247 -45.14 -22.65 -44.13
C ASN A 247 -45.85 -21.30 -43.98
N ALA A 248 -45.28 -20.37 -43.21
CA ALA A 248 -45.79 -19.00 -43.12
C ALA A 248 -45.80 -18.28 -44.49
N THR A 249 -44.72 -18.45 -45.27
CA THR A 249 -44.61 -17.87 -46.62
C THR A 249 -45.62 -18.49 -47.61
N LYS A 250 -46.05 -19.73 -47.40
CA LYS A 250 -47.11 -20.36 -48.21
C LYS A 250 -48.50 -19.79 -47.91
N LEU A 251 -48.73 -19.39 -46.66
CA LEU A 251 -49.98 -18.76 -46.24
C LEU A 251 -50.03 -17.29 -46.65
N ASP A 252 -48.92 -16.57 -46.48
CA ASP A 252 -48.75 -15.19 -46.90
C ASP A 252 -47.38 -14.99 -47.59
N GLY A 253 -47.40 -14.92 -48.92
CA GLY A 253 -46.20 -14.69 -49.74
C GLY A 253 -45.65 -13.26 -49.64
N THR A 254 -46.36 -12.33 -49.00
CA THR A 254 -45.93 -10.94 -48.81
C THR A 254 -45.30 -10.67 -47.44
N SER A 255 -45.25 -11.69 -46.56
CA SER A 255 -44.69 -11.55 -45.22
C SER A 255 -43.18 -11.33 -45.23
N VAL A 256 -42.77 -10.08 -45.03
CA VAL A 256 -41.36 -9.68 -44.90
C VAL A 256 -40.70 -10.35 -43.69
N ALA A 257 -41.44 -10.56 -42.60
CA ALA A 257 -40.93 -11.19 -41.37
C ALA A 257 -40.54 -12.67 -41.60
N ALA A 258 -41.36 -13.43 -42.33
CA ALA A 258 -41.05 -14.83 -42.64
C ALA A 258 -39.82 -14.97 -43.57
N LEU A 259 -39.69 -14.09 -44.57
CA LEU A 259 -38.53 -14.05 -45.46
C LEU A 259 -37.26 -13.63 -44.70
N THR A 260 -37.34 -12.64 -43.82
CA THR A 260 -36.25 -12.19 -42.95
C THR A 260 -35.78 -13.31 -42.02
N GLY A 261 -36.71 -14.10 -41.48
CA GLY A 261 -36.41 -15.29 -40.69
C GLY A 261 -35.67 -16.38 -41.47
N ILE A 262 -36.02 -16.61 -42.74
CA ILE A 262 -35.32 -17.57 -43.62
C ILE A 262 -33.88 -17.12 -43.87
N VAL A 263 -33.67 -15.85 -44.20
CA VAL A 263 -32.33 -15.27 -44.42
C VAL A 263 -31.49 -15.37 -43.15
N SER A 264 -32.09 -15.09 -41.98
CA SER A 264 -31.41 -15.24 -40.69
C SER A 264 -30.92 -16.67 -40.46
N CYS A 265 -31.75 -17.68 -40.77
CA CYS A 265 -31.34 -19.08 -40.69
C CYS A 265 -30.20 -19.41 -41.68
N GLN A 266 -30.24 -18.91 -42.92
CA GLN A 266 -29.20 -19.15 -43.92
C GLN A 266 -27.85 -18.55 -43.54
N LEU A 267 -27.85 -17.34 -42.97
CA LEU A 267 -26.63 -16.69 -42.48
C LEU A 267 -26.01 -17.48 -41.31
N VAL A 268 -26.83 -18.04 -40.41
CA VAL A 268 -26.35 -18.90 -39.32
C VAL A 268 -25.83 -20.25 -39.85
N GLU A 269 -26.42 -20.81 -40.91
CA GLU A 269 -25.95 -22.04 -41.57
C GLU A 269 -24.71 -21.83 -42.47
N GLY A 270 -24.28 -20.58 -42.69
CA GLY A 270 -23.13 -20.23 -43.52
C GLY A 270 -23.39 -20.20 -45.03
N GLN A 271 -24.65 -20.11 -45.45
CA GLN A 271 -25.05 -20.00 -46.86
C GLN A 271 -25.11 -18.53 -47.29
N PHE A 272 -23.94 -17.89 -47.43
CA PHE A 272 -23.84 -16.44 -47.65
C PHE A 272 -24.34 -16.00 -49.04
N ASP A 273 -24.12 -16.79 -50.08
CA ASP A 273 -24.46 -16.40 -51.45
C ASP A 273 -25.99 -16.38 -51.69
N THR A 274 -26.73 -17.34 -51.12
CA THR A 274 -28.20 -17.35 -51.19
C THR A 274 -28.81 -16.26 -50.32
N ALA A 275 -28.22 -16.00 -49.16
CA ALA A 275 -28.66 -14.94 -48.26
C ALA A 275 -28.45 -13.55 -48.88
N GLU A 276 -27.36 -13.33 -49.62
CA GLU A 276 -27.06 -12.08 -50.33
C GLU A 276 -28.12 -11.78 -51.39
N GLN A 277 -28.46 -12.76 -52.24
CA GLN A 277 -29.50 -12.60 -53.27
C GLN A 277 -30.88 -12.30 -52.66
N GLN A 278 -31.22 -12.97 -51.56
CA GLN A 278 -32.49 -12.74 -50.86
C GLN A 278 -32.53 -11.40 -50.13
N LEU A 279 -31.41 -10.93 -49.58
CA LEU A 279 -31.29 -9.61 -48.96
C LEU A 279 -31.36 -8.47 -49.98
N GLU A 280 -30.78 -8.64 -51.17
CA GLU A 280 -30.91 -7.65 -52.25
C GLU A 280 -32.36 -7.50 -52.70
N PHE A 281 -33.07 -8.62 -52.89
CA PHE A 281 -34.51 -8.63 -53.18
C PHE A 281 -35.34 -7.92 -52.08
N LEU A 282 -35.05 -8.20 -50.81
CA LEU A 282 -35.75 -7.56 -49.69
C LEU A 282 -35.43 -6.06 -49.57
N ARG A 283 -34.23 -5.64 -49.97
CA ARG A 283 -33.82 -4.22 -49.99
C ARG A 283 -34.62 -3.42 -51.02
N GLU A 284 -34.93 -3.99 -52.18
CA GLU A 284 -35.79 -3.36 -53.19
C GLU A 284 -37.23 -3.18 -52.66
N ILE A 285 -37.77 -4.19 -51.96
CA ILE A 285 -39.08 -4.12 -51.30
C ILE A 285 -39.07 -3.03 -50.20
N GLN A 286 -37.98 -2.92 -49.44
CA GLN A 286 -37.82 -1.98 -48.32
C GLN A 286 -37.89 -0.50 -48.76
N MET A 287 -37.52 -0.17 -50.00
CA MET A 287 -37.66 1.19 -50.53
C MET A 287 -39.13 1.68 -50.55
N SER A 288 -40.09 0.76 -50.51
CA SER A 288 -41.53 1.07 -50.48
C SER A 288 -42.17 1.04 -49.08
N ILE A 289 -41.64 0.25 -48.14
CA ILE A 289 -42.25 -0.01 -46.81
C ILE A 289 -41.54 0.76 -45.67
N GLY A 290 -40.31 1.25 -45.91
CA GLY A 290 -39.49 1.97 -44.93
C GLY A 290 -38.40 1.08 -44.28
N PRO A 291 -37.46 1.66 -43.52
CA PRO A 291 -36.29 0.93 -43.04
C PRO A 291 -36.63 -0.09 -41.94
N SER A 292 -36.37 -1.38 -42.19
CA SER A 292 -36.48 -2.45 -41.19
C SER A 292 -35.16 -2.64 -40.45
N ALA A 293 -35.21 -2.63 -39.11
CA ALA A 293 -34.04 -2.78 -38.26
C ALA A 293 -33.35 -4.14 -38.41
N GLU A 294 -34.13 -5.22 -38.48
CA GLU A 294 -33.62 -6.59 -38.60
C GLU A 294 -32.92 -6.82 -39.96
N LEU A 295 -33.46 -6.28 -41.06
CA LEU A 295 -32.82 -6.38 -42.38
C LEU A 295 -31.48 -5.62 -42.44
N LEU A 296 -31.43 -4.41 -41.89
CA LEU A 296 -30.18 -3.63 -41.80
C LEU A 296 -29.11 -4.36 -40.98
N TYR A 297 -29.52 -5.04 -39.91
CA TYR A 297 -28.64 -5.89 -39.12
C TYR A 297 -28.09 -7.08 -39.93
N LEU A 298 -28.94 -7.80 -40.68
CA LEU A 298 -28.48 -8.93 -41.52
C LEU A 298 -27.51 -8.46 -42.62
N HIS A 299 -27.72 -7.28 -43.19
CA HIS A 299 -26.75 -6.66 -44.11
C HIS A 299 -25.41 -6.36 -43.43
N ALA A 300 -25.40 -5.88 -42.18
CA ALA A 300 -24.18 -5.66 -41.42
C ALA A 300 -23.42 -6.98 -41.15
N VAL A 301 -24.14 -8.05 -40.80
CA VAL A 301 -23.56 -9.40 -40.58
C VAL A 301 -22.94 -9.94 -41.88
N LEU A 302 -23.62 -9.81 -43.02
CA LEU A 302 -23.09 -10.21 -44.32
C LEU A 302 -21.85 -9.38 -44.71
N ALA A 303 -21.88 -8.07 -44.49
CA ALA A 303 -20.76 -7.17 -44.76
C ALA A 303 -19.50 -7.53 -43.95
N LYS A 304 -19.68 -7.95 -42.69
CA LYS A 304 -18.61 -8.48 -41.82
C LYS A 304 -17.99 -9.75 -42.40
N GLN A 305 -18.80 -10.71 -42.82
CA GLN A 305 -18.31 -11.97 -43.41
C GLN A 305 -17.54 -11.75 -44.74
N ARG A 306 -17.95 -10.74 -45.53
CA ARG A 306 -17.26 -10.32 -46.76
C ARG A 306 -16.04 -9.41 -46.53
N LYS A 307 -15.65 -9.16 -45.28
CA LYS A 307 -14.50 -8.30 -44.89
C LYS A 307 -14.57 -6.89 -45.49
N LYS A 308 -15.77 -6.30 -45.56
CA LYS A 308 -15.95 -4.89 -45.96
C LYS A 308 -15.37 -3.93 -44.92
N SER A 309 -15.31 -2.63 -45.25
CA SER A 309 -14.73 -1.61 -44.37
C SER A 309 -15.46 -1.52 -43.02
N THR A 310 -14.72 -1.27 -41.94
CA THR A 310 -15.26 -1.16 -40.57
C THR A 310 -16.30 -0.06 -40.45
N ASP A 311 -16.09 1.06 -41.14
CA ASP A 311 -16.96 2.24 -41.09
C ASP A 311 -18.33 1.96 -41.74
N GLU A 312 -18.36 1.18 -42.83
CA GLU A 312 -19.60 0.77 -43.49
C GLU A 312 -20.43 -0.15 -42.58
N ILE A 313 -19.77 -1.07 -41.87
CA ILE A 313 -20.43 -2.01 -40.95
C ILE A 313 -21.00 -1.26 -39.74
N ILE A 314 -20.22 -0.38 -39.12
CA ILE A 314 -20.68 0.45 -37.99
C ILE A 314 -21.85 1.34 -38.40
N ARG A 315 -21.81 1.94 -39.61
CA ARG A 315 -22.93 2.73 -40.12
C ARG A 315 -24.22 1.91 -40.25
N LEU A 316 -24.14 0.70 -40.79
CA LEU A 316 -25.31 -0.19 -40.93
C LEU A 316 -25.87 -0.60 -39.56
N LEU A 317 -25.00 -0.87 -38.57
CA LEU A 317 -25.42 -1.15 -37.20
C LEU A 317 -26.07 0.08 -36.54
N ASP A 318 -25.57 1.28 -36.81
CA ASP A 318 -26.14 2.53 -36.29
C ASP A 318 -27.53 2.77 -36.90
N GLU A 319 -27.67 2.65 -38.21
CA GLU A 319 -28.96 2.77 -38.90
C GLU A 319 -29.97 1.74 -38.39
N SER A 320 -29.54 0.48 -38.17
CA SER A 320 -30.36 -0.57 -37.57
C SER A 320 -30.84 -0.21 -36.15
N PHE A 321 -29.93 0.27 -35.30
CA PHE A 321 -30.27 0.68 -33.94
C PHE A 321 -31.25 1.86 -33.92
N HIS A 322 -31.01 2.89 -34.73
CA HIS A 322 -31.89 4.05 -34.81
C HIS A 322 -33.29 3.67 -35.30
N ALA A 323 -33.38 2.83 -36.35
CA ALA A 323 -34.65 2.32 -36.84
C ALA A 323 -35.40 1.56 -35.72
N HIS A 324 -34.72 0.69 -34.98
CA HIS A 324 -35.34 -0.06 -33.88
C HIS A 324 -35.86 0.85 -32.76
N VAL A 325 -35.05 1.81 -32.31
CA VAL A 325 -35.46 2.74 -31.23
C VAL A 325 -36.66 3.58 -31.61
N THR A 326 -36.80 3.99 -32.88
CA THR A 326 -37.96 4.76 -33.32
C THR A 326 -39.29 4.03 -33.17
N THR A 327 -39.30 2.69 -33.14
CA THR A 327 -40.52 1.88 -33.03
C THR A 327 -41.18 1.96 -31.65
N PHE A 328 -40.39 2.08 -30.57
CA PHE A 328 -40.90 2.08 -29.20
C PHE A 328 -40.69 3.41 -28.46
N LYS A 329 -39.93 4.35 -29.04
CA LYS A 329 -39.68 5.67 -28.46
C LYS A 329 -40.98 6.48 -28.33
N GLY A 330 -41.41 6.72 -27.10
CA GLY A 330 -42.64 7.48 -26.78
C GLY A 330 -43.78 6.64 -26.23
N LEU A 331 -43.68 5.31 -26.28
CA LEU A 331 -44.66 4.40 -25.68
C LEU A 331 -44.54 4.38 -24.14
N PRO A 332 -45.66 4.25 -23.41
CA PRO A 332 -45.64 4.05 -21.96
C PRO A 332 -45.08 2.66 -21.62
N LEU A 333 -44.48 2.51 -20.44
CA LEU A 333 -44.03 1.23 -19.88
C LEU A 333 -45.23 0.29 -19.68
N GLY A 334 -45.46 -0.59 -20.65
CA GLY A 334 -46.54 -1.59 -20.69
C GLY A 334 -46.22 -2.73 -21.67
N ILE A 335 -47.13 -3.68 -21.83
CA ILE A 335 -46.92 -4.91 -22.64
C ILE A 335 -46.40 -4.59 -24.06
N ASN A 336 -47.00 -3.62 -24.75
CA ASN A 336 -46.60 -3.22 -26.10
C ASN A 336 -45.18 -2.64 -26.16
N TYR A 337 -44.75 -1.90 -25.13
CA TYR A 337 -43.38 -1.41 -25.04
C TYR A 337 -42.39 -2.58 -24.92
N TYR A 338 -42.72 -3.60 -24.12
CA TYR A 338 -41.84 -4.76 -23.92
C TYR A 338 -41.79 -5.69 -25.13
N LEU A 339 -42.90 -5.87 -25.84
CA LEU A 339 -42.95 -6.61 -27.09
C LEU A 339 -42.05 -5.97 -28.16
N LEU A 340 -42.15 -4.65 -28.32
CA LEU A 340 -41.38 -3.89 -29.32
C LEU A 340 -39.93 -3.62 -28.92
N LEU A 341 -39.62 -3.59 -27.62
CA LEU A 341 -38.25 -3.41 -27.13
C LEU A 341 -37.30 -4.48 -27.69
N ASN A 342 -37.78 -5.72 -27.81
CA ASN A 342 -37.03 -6.91 -28.24
C ASN A 342 -35.57 -6.94 -27.72
N PRO A 343 -35.37 -7.19 -26.41
CA PRO A 343 -34.04 -7.22 -25.81
C PRO A 343 -33.04 -8.16 -26.49
N ASP A 344 -33.46 -9.33 -26.97
CA ASP A 344 -32.55 -10.30 -27.63
C ASP A 344 -31.89 -9.68 -28.86
N PHE A 345 -32.68 -9.01 -29.71
CA PHE A 345 -32.17 -8.30 -30.89
C PHE A 345 -31.19 -7.18 -30.52
N LEU A 346 -31.51 -6.39 -29.48
CA LEU A 346 -30.61 -5.35 -28.99
C LEU A 346 -29.29 -5.91 -28.44
N LEU A 347 -29.32 -7.08 -27.79
CA LEU A 347 -28.12 -7.76 -27.33
C LEU A 347 -27.29 -8.33 -28.48
N LEU A 348 -27.91 -8.79 -29.57
CA LEU A 348 -27.22 -9.19 -30.79
C LEU A 348 -26.46 -8.02 -31.42
N LEU A 349 -27.10 -6.84 -31.52
CA LEU A 349 -26.44 -5.61 -31.97
C LEU A 349 -25.22 -5.28 -31.10
N VAL A 350 -25.35 -5.34 -29.77
CA VAL A 350 -24.24 -5.10 -28.84
C VAL A 350 -23.10 -6.11 -29.03
N LYS A 351 -23.41 -7.40 -29.21
CA LYS A 351 -22.38 -8.43 -29.46
C LYS A 351 -21.61 -8.15 -30.75
N GLU A 352 -22.26 -7.64 -31.79
CA GLU A 352 -21.60 -7.22 -33.02
C GLU A 352 -20.75 -5.95 -32.84
N TYR A 353 -21.27 -4.92 -32.16
CA TYR A 353 -20.48 -3.72 -31.82
C TYR A 353 -19.23 -4.05 -31.00
N LEU A 354 -19.32 -5.00 -30.05
CA LEU A 354 -18.20 -5.40 -29.21
C LEU A 354 -17.05 -6.03 -30.00
N SER A 355 -17.30 -6.58 -31.20
CA SER A 355 -16.21 -7.08 -32.05
C SER A 355 -15.28 -5.96 -32.57
N TYR A 356 -15.73 -4.71 -32.49
CA TYR A 356 -14.96 -3.50 -32.85
C TYR A 356 -14.55 -2.67 -31.62
N ALA A 357 -14.84 -3.14 -30.42
CA ALA A 357 -14.46 -2.47 -29.17
C ALA A 357 -12.99 -2.81 -28.77
N PRO A 358 -12.33 -1.95 -27.98
CA PRO A 358 -11.00 -2.27 -27.44
C PRO A 358 -11.06 -3.52 -26.56
N THR A 359 -10.01 -4.35 -26.61
CA THR A 359 -9.91 -5.59 -25.83
C THR A 359 -9.34 -5.37 -24.42
N ARG A 360 -8.69 -4.24 -24.17
CA ARG A 360 -8.14 -3.84 -22.87
C ARG A 360 -8.91 -2.65 -22.28
N PRO A 361 -8.98 -2.53 -20.95
CA PRO A 361 -9.60 -1.38 -20.31
C PRO A 361 -8.86 -0.09 -20.63
N LEU A 362 -9.60 1.02 -20.70
CA LEU A 362 -9.05 2.36 -20.89
C LEU A 362 -8.25 2.80 -19.65
N ASN A 363 -7.07 3.38 -19.89
CA ASN A 363 -6.27 4.00 -18.82
C ASN A 363 -6.95 5.29 -18.33
N PRO A 364 -6.74 5.69 -17.06
CA PRO A 364 -7.28 6.94 -16.51
C PRO A 364 -6.90 8.14 -17.39
N GLY A 365 -7.89 8.85 -17.94
CA GLY A 365 -7.71 10.04 -18.80
C GLY A 365 -7.85 9.80 -20.31
N GLN A 366 -8.07 8.56 -20.77
CA GLN A 366 -8.34 8.27 -22.19
C GLN A 366 -9.81 8.54 -22.56
N SER A 367 -10.04 9.06 -23.77
CA SER A 367 -11.41 9.32 -24.27
C SER A 367 -12.15 8.02 -24.60
N VAL A 368 -13.38 7.87 -24.10
CA VAL A 368 -14.21 6.68 -24.37
C VAL A 368 -14.55 6.57 -25.87
N PRO A 369 -14.24 5.44 -26.54
CA PRO A 369 -14.58 5.21 -27.94
C PRO A 369 -16.08 5.32 -28.23
N THR A 370 -16.45 5.77 -29.43
CA THR A 370 -17.84 5.94 -29.86
C THR A 370 -18.64 4.63 -29.79
N VAL A 371 -18.03 3.52 -30.22
CA VAL A 371 -18.62 2.17 -30.17
C VAL A 371 -19.01 1.77 -28.74
N VAL A 372 -18.14 2.06 -27.76
CA VAL A 372 -18.40 1.76 -26.34
C VAL A 372 -19.57 2.60 -25.81
N LYS A 373 -19.67 3.87 -26.24
CA LYS A 373 -20.81 4.74 -25.89
C LYS A 373 -22.13 4.25 -26.50
N GLN A 374 -22.09 3.77 -27.74
CA GLN A 374 -23.26 3.17 -28.41
C GLN A 374 -23.74 1.91 -27.67
N CYS A 375 -22.82 1.02 -27.29
CA CYS A 375 -23.18 -0.16 -26.50
C CYS A 375 -23.82 0.20 -25.15
N LEU A 376 -23.31 1.24 -24.46
CA LEU A 376 -23.94 1.73 -23.23
C LEU A 376 -25.33 2.28 -23.46
N ALA A 377 -25.52 3.07 -24.53
CA ALA A 377 -26.82 3.63 -24.89
C ALA A 377 -27.88 2.55 -25.16
N ILE A 378 -27.46 1.36 -25.60
CA ILE A 378 -28.33 0.19 -25.77
C ILE A 378 -28.55 -0.53 -24.43
N LEU A 379 -27.48 -0.84 -23.70
CA LEU A 379 -27.55 -1.72 -22.52
C LEU A 379 -28.17 -1.06 -21.29
N GLU A 380 -28.00 0.25 -21.09
CA GLU A 380 -28.60 0.94 -19.94
C GLU A 380 -30.13 0.90 -19.96
N PRO A 381 -30.82 1.25 -21.07
CA PRO A 381 -32.26 1.05 -21.19
C PRO A 381 -32.68 -0.42 -21.05
N VAL A 382 -31.95 -1.36 -21.68
CA VAL A 382 -32.31 -2.79 -21.65
C VAL A 382 -32.20 -3.37 -20.24
N THR A 383 -31.09 -3.14 -19.53
CA THR A 383 -30.90 -3.63 -18.15
C THR A 383 -31.78 -2.90 -17.13
N LYS A 384 -32.24 -1.68 -17.44
CA LYS A 384 -33.26 -0.99 -16.63
C LYS A 384 -34.66 -1.55 -16.89
N ALA A 385 -34.96 -1.89 -18.14
CA ALA A 385 -36.24 -2.47 -18.54
C ALA A 385 -36.36 -3.95 -18.13
N CYS A 386 -35.26 -4.70 -18.13
CA CYS A 386 -35.15 -6.13 -17.88
C CYS A 386 -33.95 -6.41 -16.93
N PRO A 387 -34.08 -6.13 -15.63
CA PRO A 387 -32.98 -6.26 -14.67
C PRO A 387 -32.51 -7.70 -14.45
N GLY A 388 -33.35 -8.71 -14.69
CA GLY A 388 -32.99 -10.12 -14.56
C GLY A 388 -32.23 -10.72 -15.75
N MET A 389 -31.99 -9.94 -16.82
CA MET A 389 -31.40 -10.45 -18.04
C MET A 389 -29.89 -10.66 -17.90
N LEU A 390 -29.48 -11.93 -17.75
CA LEU A 390 -28.09 -12.33 -17.51
C LEU A 390 -27.10 -11.78 -18.55
N ASP A 391 -27.32 -12.07 -19.83
CA ASP A 391 -26.45 -11.58 -20.93
C ASP A 391 -26.35 -10.04 -20.93
N GLY A 392 -27.46 -9.34 -20.67
CA GLY A 392 -27.48 -7.87 -20.64
C GLY A 392 -26.69 -7.29 -19.47
N LEU A 393 -26.82 -7.88 -18.27
CA LEU A 393 -26.05 -7.49 -17.09
C LEU A 393 -24.56 -7.78 -17.27
N TYR A 394 -24.22 -8.94 -17.81
CA TYR A 394 -22.84 -9.33 -18.09
C TYR A 394 -22.18 -8.39 -19.10
N LEU A 395 -22.84 -8.13 -20.24
CA LEU A 395 -22.31 -7.22 -21.26
C LEU A 395 -22.16 -5.79 -20.73
N LEU A 396 -23.08 -5.33 -19.87
CA LEU A 396 -22.96 -4.05 -19.20
C LEU A 396 -21.75 -4.01 -18.24
N ALA A 397 -21.51 -5.08 -17.49
CA ALA A 397 -20.32 -5.19 -16.64
C ALA A 397 -19.03 -5.19 -17.47
N LYS A 398 -19.00 -5.93 -18.59
CA LYS A 398 -17.87 -5.96 -19.53
C LYS A 398 -17.55 -4.59 -20.09
N ILE A 399 -18.57 -3.81 -20.48
CA ILE A 399 -18.35 -2.45 -20.98
C ILE A 399 -17.88 -1.50 -19.89
N LYS A 400 -18.44 -1.59 -18.67
CA LYS A 400 -17.93 -0.81 -17.53
C LYS A 400 -16.46 -1.11 -17.23
N TYR A 401 -16.06 -2.37 -17.35
CA TYR A 401 -14.66 -2.78 -17.25
C TYR A 401 -13.83 -2.15 -18.37
N LEU A 402 -14.25 -2.24 -19.63
CA LEU A 402 -13.56 -1.62 -20.76
C LEU A 402 -13.43 -0.09 -20.63
N MET A 403 -14.37 0.58 -19.94
CA MET A 403 -14.26 2.01 -19.62
C MET A 403 -13.27 2.35 -18.51
N GLY A 404 -12.61 1.37 -17.90
CA GLY A 404 -11.71 1.55 -16.75
C GLY A 404 -12.44 1.67 -15.41
N ASN A 405 -13.77 1.49 -15.36
CA ASN A 405 -14.53 1.52 -14.11
C ASN A 405 -14.65 0.11 -13.50
N ALA A 406 -13.50 -0.41 -13.04
CA ALA A 406 -13.36 -1.76 -12.51
C ALA A 406 -14.27 -2.00 -11.28
N LYS A 407 -14.46 -0.99 -10.41
CA LYS A 407 -15.33 -1.10 -9.22
C LYS A 407 -16.81 -1.29 -9.61
N ALA A 408 -17.31 -0.49 -10.54
CA ALA A 408 -18.69 -0.62 -11.00
C ALA A 408 -18.92 -1.94 -11.75
N ALA A 409 -17.92 -2.42 -12.50
CA ALA A 409 -17.95 -3.72 -13.15
C ALA A 409 -17.99 -4.87 -12.13
N ALA A 410 -17.10 -4.86 -11.13
CA ALA A 410 -17.07 -5.85 -10.06
C ALA A 410 -18.39 -5.90 -9.29
N SER A 411 -18.97 -4.75 -8.92
CA SER A 411 -20.28 -4.71 -8.24
C SER A 411 -21.42 -5.31 -9.08
N ALA A 412 -21.38 -5.12 -10.40
CA ALA A 412 -22.37 -5.69 -11.30
C ALA A 412 -22.21 -7.20 -11.46
N LEU A 413 -20.97 -7.70 -11.47
CA LEU A 413 -20.67 -9.14 -11.54
C LEU A 413 -20.99 -9.85 -10.23
N GLN A 414 -20.68 -9.23 -9.10
CA GLN A 414 -21.03 -9.75 -7.78
C GLN A 414 -22.55 -9.91 -7.64
N HIS A 415 -23.32 -8.93 -8.13
CA HIS A 415 -24.77 -9.05 -8.19
C HIS A 415 -25.23 -10.24 -9.08
N ILE A 416 -24.57 -10.52 -10.20
CA ILE A 416 -24.90 -11.69 -11.04
C ILE A 416 -24.66 -12.98 -10.25
N ILE A 417 -23.50 -13.09 -9.60
CA ILE A 417 -23.07 -14.29 -8.86
C ILE A 417 -23.98 -14.57 -7.65
N ASP A 418 -24.25 -13.54 -6.84
CA ASP A 418 -24.95 -13.70 -5.57
C ASP A 418 -26.48 -13.80 -5.73
N ASN A 419 -27.05 -13.07 -6.69
CA ASN A 419 -28.51 -12.86 -6.77
C ASN A 419 -29.18 -13.45 -8.01
N VAL A 420 -28.48 -13.64 -9.14
CA VAL A 420 -29.13 -14.04 -10.41
C VAL A 420 -28.79 -15.47 -10.79
N ASN A 421 -27.50 -15.81 -10.92
CA ASN A 421 -27.06 -17.16 -11.21
C ASN A 421 -25.61 -17.40 -10.74
N SER A 422 -25.47 -18.25 -9.71
CA SER A 422 -24.17 -18.61 -9.14
C SER A 422 -23.33 -19.56 -9.99
N THR A 423 -23.91 -20.20 -11.02
CA THR A 423 -23.19 -21.14 -11.92
C THR A 423 -22.69 -20.49 -13.20
N TYR A 424 -22.86 -19.17 -13.36
CA TYR A 424 -22.53 -18.47 -14.59
C TYR A 424 -21.01 -18.24 -14.73
N SER A 425 -20.33 -19.08 -15.52
CA SER A 425 -18.87 -19.11 -15.67
C SER A 425 -18.28 -17.77 -16.12
N ASP A 426 -18.86 -17.13 -17.13
CA ASP A 426 -18.31 -15.90 -17.74
C ASP A 426 -18.20 -14.74 -16.74
N ALA A 427 -19.07 -14.69 -15.73
CA ALA A 427 -19.00 -13.67 -14.69
C ALA A 427 -17.78 -13.87 -13.78
N TYR A 428 -17.45 -15.11 -13.44
CA TYR A 428 -16.23 -15.42 -12.69
C TYR A 428 -14.97 -15.10 -13.50
N LEU A 429 -15.00 -15.31 -14.82
CA LEU A 429 -13.86 -14.98 -15.70
C LEU A 429 -13.60 -13.48 -15.74
N LEU A 430 -14.65 -12.70 -15.99
CA LEU A 430 -14.52 -11.26 -16.04
C LEU A 430 -14.16 -10.69 -14.64
N MET A 431 -14.62 -11.32 -13.56
CA MET A 431 -14.21 -10.97 -12.20
C MET A 431 -12.71 -11.23 -12.01
N ALA A 432 -12.20 -12.39 -12.41
CA ALA A 432 -10.79 -12.70 -12.36
C ALA A 432 -9.95 -11.71 -13.19
N GLN A 433 -10.39 -11.35 -14.41
CA GLN A 433 -9.74 -10.33 -15.23
C GLN A 433 -9.69 -8.96 -14.53
N ILE A 434 -10.77 -8.56 -13.84
CA ILE A 434 -10.80 -7.34 -13.04
C ILE A 434 -9.83 -7.41 -11.87
N GLN A 435 -9.74 -8.54 -11.16
CA GLN A 435 -8.81 -8.72 -10.06
C GLN A 435 -7.35 -8.73 -10.54
N LEU A 436 -7.07 -9.36 -11.70
CA LEU A 436 -5.76 -9.32 -12.35
C LEU A 436 -5.34 -7.92 -12.78
N TYR A 437 -6.30 -7.10 -13.24
CA TYR A 437 -6.07 -5.68 -13.55
C TYR A 437 -5.82 -4.83 -12.30
N GLN A 438 -6.35 -5.25 -11.14
CA GLN A 438 -6.11 -4.62 -9.84
C GLN A 438 -4.91 -5.20 -9.08
N ASP A 439 -4.15 -6.10 -9.72
CA ASP A 439 -3.00 -6.82 -9.16
C ASP A 439 -3.35 -7.68 -7.90
N ASN A 440 -4.61 -8.11 -7.77
CA ASN A 440 -5.10 -8.99 -6.71
C ASN A 440 -5.08 -10.47 -7.12
N TYR A 441 -3.90 -11.10 -7.11
CA TYR A 441 -3.68 -12.44 -7.67
C TYR A 441 -4.42 -13.57 -6.95
N GLN A 442 -4.43 -13.56 -5.61
CA GLN A 442 -5.08 -14.64 -4.85
C GLN A 442 -6.59 -14.70 -5.08
N GLN A 443 -7.24 -13.54 -5.17
CA GLN A 443 -8.67 -13.47 -5.47
C GLN A 443 -8.94 -13.84 -6.93
N ALA A 444 -8.07 -13.42 -7.85
CA ALA A 444 -8.14 -13.84 -9.25
C ALA A 444 -8.06 -15.37 -9.38
N SER A 445 -7.11 -16.00 -8.68
CA SER A 445 -6.93 -17.46 -8.63
C SER A 445 -8.21 -18.15 -8.14
N HIS A 446 -8.76 -17.69 -7.01
CA HIS A 446 -10.00 -18.24 -6.46
C HIS A 446 -11.17 -18.17 -7.44
N TYR A 447 -11.39 -17.02 -8.09
CA TYR A 447 -12.46 -16.87 -9.08
C TYR A 447 -12.22 -17.72 -10.34
N LEU A 448 -10.96 -17.93 -10.75
CA LEU A 448 -10.62 -18.81 -11.86
C LEU A 448 -10.86 -20.29 -11.53
N GLU A 449 -10.50 -20.74 -10.33
CA GLU A 449 -10.76 -22.11 -9.86
C GLU A 449 -12.26 -22.40 -9.80
N VAL A 450 -13.04 -21.46 -9.22
CA VAL A 450 -14.49 -21.56 -9.16
C VAL A 450 -15.09 -21.54 -10.57
N GLY A 451 -14.62 -20.65 -11.46
CA GLY A 451 -15.06 -20.59 -12.85
C GLY A 451 -14.80 -21.89 -13.63
N LEU A 452 -13.61 -22.49 -13.48
CA LEU A 452 -13.26 -23.78 -14.09
C LEU A 452 -14.13 -24.93 -13.61
N SER A 453 -14.52 -24.91 -12.33
CA SER A 453 -15.38 -25.96 -11.75
C SER A 453 -16.74 -26.06 -12.45
N TYR A 454 -17.21 -24.93 -13.02
CA TYR A 454 -18.49 -24.85 -13.71
C TYR A 454 -18.40 -25.05 -15.24
N ASN A 455 -17.32 -24.59 -15.90
CA ASN A 455 -17.12 -24.80 -17.35
C ASN A 455 -15.63 -24.81 -17.73
N PHE A 456 -15.21 -25.79 -18.53
CA PHE A 456 -13.82 -25.99 -18.96
C PHE A 456 -13.59 -25.36 -20.35
N GLU A 457 -13.47 -24.03 -20.42
CA GLU A 457 -13.21 -23.31 -21.68
C GLU A 457 -11.75 -22.89 -21.86
N PRO A 458 -11.22 -22.89 -23.10
CA PRO A 458 -9.82 -22.55 -23.39
C PRO A 458 -9.45 -21.08 -23.10
N ASN A 459 -10.43 -20.17 -23.03
CA ASN A 459 -10.20 -18.77 -22.64
C ASN A 459 -9.76 -18.65 -21.17
N LEU A 460 -10.14 -19.60 -20.30
CA LEU A 460 -9.66 -19.64 -18.92
C LEU A 460 -8.16 -19.88 -18.82
N SER A 461 -7.60 -20.68 -19.71
CA SER A 461 -6.21 -21.12 -19.60
C SER A 461 -5.22 -19.98 -19.85
N HIS A 462 -5.59 -18.97 -20.65
CA HIS A 462 -4.81 -17.74 -20.78
C HIS A 462 -4.77 -16.98 -19.45
N ASP A 463 -5.93 -16.64 -18.88
CA ASP A 463 -6.02 -15.82 -17.66
C ASP A 463 -5.39 -16.54 -16.45
N GLN A 464 -5.51 -17.87 -16.38
CA GLN A 464 -4.80 -18.71 -15.42
C GLN A 464 -3.29 -18.67 -15.56
N SER A 465 -2.77 -18.76 -16.80
CA SER A 465 -1.34 -18.64 -17.05
C SER A 465 -0.80 -17.26 -16.65
N THR A 466 -1.58 -16.20 -16.87
CA THR A 466 -1.18 -14.84 -16.45
C THR A 466 -1.18 -14.68 -14.93
N ASN A 467 -2.10 -15.33 -14.22
CA ASN A 467 -2.12 -15.33 -12.77
C ASN A 467 -0.92 -16.07 -12.18
N THR A 468 -0.72 -17.32 -12.59
CA THR A 468 0.39 -18.19 -12.16
C THR A 468 1.78 -17.60 -12.49
N LYS A 469 1.93 -16.95 -13.65
CA LYS A 469 3.12 -16.16 -14.01
C LYS A 469 3.40 -15.04 -13.01
N LYS A 470 2.36 -14.30 -12.57
CA LYS A 470 2.52 -13.20 -11.61
C LYS A 470 2.73 -13.69 -10.17
N GLU A 471 2.26 -14.89 -9.84
CA GLU A 471 2.56 -15.60 -8.58
C GLU A 471 3.99 -16.17 -8.55
N GLY A 472 4.65 -16.28 -9.71
CA GLY A 472 6.05 -16.71 -9.85
C GLY A 472 6.24 -18.19 -10.17
N ASP A 473 5.16 -18.96 -10.38
CA ASP A 473 5.24 -20.37 -10.78
C ASP A 473 5.16 -20.52 -12.30
N PHE A 474 6.32 -20.39 -12.95
CA PHE A 474 6.43 -20.38 -14.40
C PHE A 474 6.26 -21.76 -15.05
N GLU A 475 6.49 -22.85 -14.32
CA GLU A 475 6.36 -24.21 -14.88
C GLU A 475 4.91 -24.67 -14.96
N GLU A 476 4.09 -24.33 -13.96
CA GLU A 476 2.65 -24.59 -13.99
C GLU A 476 1.94 -23.73 -15.04
N ALA A 477 2.36 -22.47 -15.18
CA ALA A 477 1.90 -21.57 -16.23
C ALA A 477 2.19 -22.10 -17.65
N LEU A 478 3.33 -22.77 -17.84
CA LEU A 478 3.71 -23.37 -19.13
C LEU A 478 2.85 -24.60 -19.44
N LYS A 479 2.59 -25.45 -18.44
CA LYS A 479 1.70 -26.62 -18.58
C LYS A 479 0.27 -26.21 -18.92
N THR A 480 -0.25 -25.18 -18.27
CA THR A 480 -1.61 -24.67 -18.55
C THR A 480 -1.74 -24.10 -19.96
N LEU A 481 -0.73 -23.37 -20.45
CA LEU A 481 -0.69 -22.88 -21.84
C LEU A 481 -0.55 -24.00 -22.88
N ASP A 482 0.26 -25.02 -22.61
CA ASP A 482 0.38 -26.19 -23.48
C ASP A 482 -0.93 -26.99 -23.55
N VAL A 483 -1.64 -27.11 -22.43
CA VAL A 483 -2.99 -27.70 -22.39
C VAL A 483 -3.97 -26.85 -23.21
N ALA A 484 -3.91 -25.52 -23.10
CA ALA A 484 -4.74 -24.60 -23.90
C ALA A 484 -4.51 -24.78 -25.42
N LEU A 485 -3.24 -24.87 -25.83
CA LEU A 485 -2.85 -25.08 -27.22
C LEU A 485 -3.28 -26.44 -27.75
N ASN A 486 -3.19 -27.49 -26.93
CA ASN A 486 -3.67 -28.83 -27.29
C ASN A 486 -5.20 -28.90 -27.43
N LEU A 487 -5.94 -28.24 -26.54
CA LEU A 487 -7.40 -28.14 -26.62
C LEU A 487 -7.87 -27.31 -27.83
N SER A 488 -7.08 -26.30 -28.23
CA SER A 488 -7.35 -25.45 -29.41
C SER A 488 -7.15 -26.15 -30.76
N GLY A 489 -6.62 -27.39 -30.78
CA GLY A 489 -6.51 -28.23 -31.98
C GLY A 489 -5.25 -28.03 -32.83
N LEU A 490 -4.26 -27.26 -32.39
CA LEU A 490 -3.11 -26.85 -33.23
C LEU A 490 -1.94 -27.86 -33.28
N LYS A 491 -1.82 -28.81 -32.33
CA LYS A 491 -0.73 -29.83 -32.34
C LYS A 491 -1.06 -31.13 -33.09
N SER A 492 -2.28 -31.35 -33.61
CA SER A 492 -2.63 -32.59 -34.32
C SER A 492 -3.03 -32.37 -35.79
N LEU A 493 -2.07 -32.59 -36.68
CA LEU A 493 -2.31 -32.77 -38.13
C LEU A 493 -2.89 -34.15 -38.49
N LYS A 494 -3.33 -34.98 -37.52
CA LYS A 494 -3.85 -36.34 -37.77
C LYS A 494 -4.91 -36.76 -36.74
N ALA A 495 -6.14 -36.29 -36.89
CA ALA A 495 -7.31 -37.00 -36.33
C ALA A 495 -8.57 -36.74 -37.19
N PRO A 496 -9.33 -37.78 -37.55
CA PRO A 496 -10.51 -37.65 -38.38
C PRO A 496 -11.73 -37.21 -37.56
N SER A 497 -12.50 -36.28 -38.15
CA SER A 497 -13.96 -36.11 -38.00
C SER A 497 -14.62 -36.62 -36.70
N ALA A 498 -14.67 -35.77 -35.66
CA ALA A 498 -15.68 -35.93 -34.61
C ALA A 498 -16.03 -34.58 -33.93
N ARG A 499 -17.32 -34.21 -34.03
CA ARG A 499 -18.07 -33.13 -33.35
C ARG A 499 -17.77 -31.68 -33.75
N LYS A 500 -18.58 -31.17 -34.69
CA LYS A 500 -18.78 -29.76 -35.09
C LYS A 500 -19.49 -28.89 -34.02
N THR A 501 -19.17 -29.07 -32.73
CA THR A 501 -19.61 -28.18 -31.65
C THR A 501 -18.44 -27.88 -30.73
N ARG A 502 -17.33 -27.43 -31.31
CA ARG A 502 -16.26 -26.75 -30.58
C ARG A 502 -16.27 -25.32 -31.08
N THR A 503 -16.59 -24.39 -30.18
CA THR A 503 -16.46 -22.95 -30.39
C THR A 503 -15.03 -22.67 -30.87
N GLU A 504 -14.88 -22.18 -32.10
CA GLU A 504 -13.58 -21.78 -32.62
C GLU A 504 -13.07 -20.59 -31.79
N ILE A 505 -11.94 -20.78 -31.10
CA ILE A 505 -11.29 -19.72 -30.32
C ILE A 505 -10.94 -18.56 -31.27
N SER A 506 -11.25 -17.34 -30.84
CA SER A 506 -10.96 -16.12 -31.60
C SER A 506 -9.48 -16.02 -31.97
N SER A 507 -9.17 -15.46 -33.14
CA SER A 507 -7.79 -15.22 -33.58
C SER A 507 -7.01 -14.33 -32.60
N THR A 508 -7.69 -13.42 -31.89
CA THR A 508 -7.09 -12.52 -30.88
C THR A 508 -6.70 -13.26 -29.60
N ASP A 509 -7.52 -14.20 -29.16
CA ASP A 509 -7.26 -14.99 -27.94
C ASP A 509 -6.12 -15.98 -28.20
N LYS A 510 -6.10 -16.59 -29.40
CA LYS A 510 -4.95 -17.39 -29.87
C LYS A 510 -3.67 -16.57 -29.90
N ALA A 511 -3.74 -15.32 -30.36
CA ALA A 511 -2.55 -14.48 -30.42
C ALA A 511 -1.99 -14.18 -29.02
N SER A 512 -2.87 -13.92 -28.05
CA SER A 512 -2.49 -13.63 -26.67
C SER A 512 -1.83 -14.83 -25.98
N ILE A 513 -2.34 -16.05 -26.23
CA ILE A 513 -1.74 -17.31 -25.74
C ILE A 513 -0.29 -17.48 -26.25
N TYR A 514 -0.02 -17.23 -27.53
CA TYR A 514 1.34 -17.32 -28.09
C TYR A 514 2.28 -16.23 -27.56
N LEU A 515 1.78 -15.03 -27.29
CA LEU A 515 2.57 -13.94 -26.69
C LEU A 515 2.98 -14.30 -25.26
N GLU A 516 2.06 -14.79 -24.45
CA GLU A 516 2.33 -15.22 -23.07
C GLU A 516 3.28 -16.42 -23.03
N LEU A 517 3.10 -17.41 -23.91
CA LEU A 517 3.98 -18.57 -23.99
C LEU A 517 5.44 -18.16 -24.27
N ALA A 518 5.66 -17.26 -25.22
CA ALA A 518 7.00 -16.79 -25.53
C ALA A 518 7.61 -15.95 -24.39
N GLU A 519 6.79 -15.19 -23.66
CA GLU A 519 7.27 -14.42 -22.51
C GLU A 519 7.63 -15.32 -21.32
N ILE A 520 6.88 -16.37 -21.06
CA ILE A 520 7.21 -17.35 -20.01
C ILE A 520 8.50 -18.11 -20.36
N HIS A 521 8.67 -18.54 -21.61
CA HIS A 521 9.95 -19.10 -22.06
C HIS A 521 11.11 -18.10 -21.91
N ARG A 522 10.86 -16.79 -22.10
CA ARG A 522 11.87 -15.75 -21.84
C ARG A 522 12.22 -15.67 -20.35
N LEU A 523 11.24 -15.71 -19.45
CA LEU A 523 11.45 -15.67 -17.99
C LEU A 523 12.18 -16.91 -17.47
N LEU A 524 11.97 -18.07 -18.09
CA LEU A 524 12.71 -19.32 -17.84
C LEU A 524 14.12 -19.35 -18.50
N ASN A 525 14.58 -18.23 -19.09
CA ASN A 525 15.82 -18.12 -19.86
C ASN A 525 15.92 -19.06 -21.08
N GLN A 526 14.80 -19.59 -21.57
CA GLN A 526 14.69 -20.45 -22.76
C GLN A 526 14.52 -19.60 -24.04
N HIS A 527 15.50 -18.73 -24.33
CA HIS A 527 15.41 -17.76 -25.43
C HIS A 527 15.26 -18.37 -26.84
N ALA A 528 15.68 -19.63 -27.04
CA ALA A 528 15.54 -20.34 -28.31
C ALA A 528 14.11 -20.83 -28.56
N GLU A 529 13.42 -21.29 -27.52
CA GLU A 529 12.03 -21.77 -27.60
C GLU A 529 11.06 -20.59 -27.71
N ALA A 530 11.32 -19.50 -26.96
CA ALA A 530 10.62 -18.23 -27.12
C ALA A 530 10.69 -17.70 -28.57
N GLY A 531 11.87 -17.79 -29.20
CA GLY A 531 12.08 -17.39 -30.59
C GLY A 531 11.29 -18.25 -31.58
N LYS A 532 11.26 -19.58 -31.38
CA LYS A 532 10.49 -20.51 -32.22
C LYS A 532 8.99 -20.27 -32.11
N ALA A 533 8.47 -20.12 -30.89
CA ALA A 533 7.05 -19.82 -30.66
C ALA A 533 6.63 -18.51 -31.34
N MET A 534 7.50 -17.49 -31.31
CA MET A 534 7.26 -16.21 -31.98
C MET A 534 7.31 -16.30 -33.51
N GLU A 535 8.23 -17.08 -34.08
CA GLU A 535 8.28 -17.31 -35.53
C GLU A 535 7.07 -18.11 -36.03
N GLU A 536 6.64 -19.12 -35.27
CA GLU A 536 5.43 -19.89 -35.55
C GLU A 536 4.19 -19.00 -35.50
N ALA A 537 4.04 -18.18 -34.46
CA ALA A 537 2.96 -17.23 -34.35
C ALA A 537 2.99 -16.20 -35.49
N LYS A 538 4.16 -15.65 -35.84
CA LYS A 538 4.29 -14.69 -36.94
C LYS A 538 3.88 -15.29 -38.30
N LYS A 539 4.19 -16.56 -38.56
CA LYS A 539 3.73 -17.27 -39.77
C LYS A 539 2.22 -17.49 -39.75
N LEU A 540 1.65 -17.82 -38.59
CA LEU A 540 0.22 -18.10 -38.44
C LEU A 540 -0.64 -16.84 -38.57
N PHE A 541 -0.13 -15.70 -38.11
CA PHE A 541 -0.84 -14.42 -38.08
C PHE A 541 -0.37 -13.42 -39.15
N ALA A 542 0.41 -13.86 -40.14
CA ALA A 542 0.90 -13.01 -41.22
C ALA A 542 -0.25 -12.33 -41.99
N GLY A 543 -0.18 -11.01 -42.17
CA GLY A 543 -1.20 -10.22 -42.86
C GLY A 543 -2.46 -9.92 -42.02
N THR A 544 -2.45 -10.25 -40.72
CA THR A 544 -3.53 -9.89 -39.79
C THR A 544 -3.13 -8.67 -38.94
N ALA A 545 -4.12 -7.95 -38.40
CA ALA A 545 -3.88 -6.82 -37.49
C ALA A 545 -3.19 -7.23 -36.18
N GLU A 546 -3.02 -8.52 -35.89
CA GLU A 546 -2.32 -9.01 -34.70
C GLU A 546 -0.80 -9.19 -34.94
N GLU A 547 -0.34 -9.14 -36.20
CA GLU A 547 1.08 -9.29 -36.58
C GLU A 547 2.00 -8.27 -35.89
N ALA A 548 1.53 -7.03 -35.71
CA ALA A 548 2.34 -6.02 -35.03
C ALA A 548 2.54 -6.31 -33.54
N ARG A 549 1.65 -7.04 -32.86
CA ARG A 549 1.87 -7.42 -31.45
C ARG A 549 3.06 -8.38 -31.33
N PHE A 550 3.16 -9.35 -32.24
CA PHE A 550 4.32 -10.25 -32.32
C PHE A 550 5.60 -9.51 -32.73
N THR A 551 5.47 -8.44 -33.53
CA THR A 551 6.61 -7.60 -33.91
C THR A 551 7.11 -6.76 -32.73
N ILE A 552 6.22 -6.26 -31.86
CA ILE A 552 6.59 -5.58 -30.60
C ILE A 552 7.24 -6.56 -29.63
N ALA A 553 6.64 -7.74 -29.43
CA ALA A 553 7.19 -8.76 -28.53
C ALA A 553 8.54 -9.32 -29.02
N SER A 554 8.74 -9.43 -30.34
CA SER A 554 10.04 -9.83 -30.89
C SER A 554 11.13 -8.76 -30.69
N ALA A 555 10.75 -7.46 -30.66
CA ALA A 555 11.66 -6.40 -30.27
C ALA A 555 12.07 -6.52 -28.78
N GLU A 556 11.15 -6.87 -27.88
CA GLU A 556 11.46 -7.10 -26.46
C GLU A 556 12.38 -8.33 -26.25
N LEU A 557 12.18 -9.39 -27.04
CA LEU A 557 13.10 -10.54 -27.06
C LEU A 557 14.50 -10.16 -27.56
N ALA A 558 14.60 -9.28 -28.55
CA ALA A 558 15.87 -8.75 -29.02
C ALA A 558 16.58 -7.90 -27.95
N LEU A 559 15.85 -7.08 -27.18
CA LEU A 559 16.40 -6.36 -26.02
C LEU A 559 16.93 -7.30 -24.94
N GLY A 560 16.24 -8.41 -24.67
CA GLY A 560 16.73 -9.44 -23.74
C GLY A 560 18.04 -10.12 -24.19
N ARG A 561 18.36 -10.04 -25.49
CA ARG A 561 19.63 -10.50 -26.09
C ARG A 561 20.66 -9.37 -26.24
N ASP A 562 20.37 -8.19 -25.69
CA ASP A 562 21.15 -6.96 -25.81
C ASP A 562 21.32 -6.44 -27.25
N ASP A 563 20.48 -6.88 -28.19
CA ASP A 563 20.45 -6.39 -29.58
C ASP A 563 19.47 -5.21 -29.72
N ILE A 564 19.94 -4.05 -29.29
CA ILE A 564 19.15 -2.81 -29.23
C ILE A 564 18.78 -2.31 -30.63
N ASP A 565 19.67 -2.46 -31.62
CA ASP A 565 19.43 -1.92 -32.95
C ASP A 565 18.44 -2.78 -33.75
N ALA A 566 18.46 -4.12 -33.59
CA ALA A 566 17.42 -4.98 -34.14
C ALA A 566 16.04 -4.68 -33.53
N ALA A 567 15.98 -4.46 -32.20
CA ALA A 567 14.74 -4.09 -31.51
C ALA A 567 14.14 -2.78 -32.06
N LEU A 568 14.97 -1.75 -32.23
CA LEU A 568 14.54 -0.47 -32.80
C LEU A 568 14.07 -0.59 -34.26
N ASN A 569 14.73 -1.42 -35.08
CA ASN A 569 14.33 -1.65 -36.47
C ASN A 569 13.00 -2.41 -36.57
N LEU A 570 12.76 -3.39 -35.68
CA LEU A 570 11.49 -4.10 -35.59
C LEU A 570 10.35 -3.15 -35.21
N LEU A 571 10.53 -2.30 -34.21
CA LEU A 571 9.51 -1.32 -33.81
C LEU A 571 9.24 -0.27 -34.90
N ARG A 572 10.26 0.15 -35.66
CA ARG A 572 10.11 1.08 -36.79
C ARG A 572 9.36 0.48 -37.98
N SER A 573 9.37 -0.84 -38.14
CA SER A 573 8.66 -1.52 -39.24
C SER A 573 7.12 -1.40 -39.14
N ILE A 574 6.61 -1.05 -37.96
CA ILE A 574 5.18 -0.87 -37.72
C ILE A 574 4.72 0.49 -38.28
N GLY A 575 3.91 0.43 -39.35
CA GLY A 575 3.39 1.61 -40.05
C GLY A 575 2.33 2.40 -39.26
N SER A 576 2.13 3.66 -39.64
CA SER A 576 1.23 4.62 -38.94
C SER A 576 -0.25 4.24 -38.95
N ASN A 577 -0.69 3.40 -39.90
CA ASN A 577 -2.08 2.97 -40.01
C ASN A 577 -2.41 1.80 -39.07
N HIS A 578 -1.43 1.28 -38.34
CA HIS A 578 -1.60 0.11 -37.49
C HIS A 578 -2.14 0.49 -36.10
N PRO A 579 -3.12 -0.23 -35.53
CA PRO A 579 -3.69 0.05 -34.21
C PRO A 579 -2.67 0.08 -33.05
N PHE A 580 -1.52 -0.60 -33.19
CA PHE A 580 -0.47 -0.69 -32.17
C PHE A 580 0.70 0.30 -32.38
N TYR A 581 0.56 1.27 -33.29
CA TYR A 581 1.62 2.24 -33.58
C TYR A 581 2.03 3.06 -32.34
N MET A 582 1.09 3.51 -31.52
CA MET A 582 1.40 4.27 -30.29
C MET A 582 2.22 3.42 -29.30
N GLN A 583 1.80 2.16 -29.06
CA GLN A 583 2.51 1.24 -28.18
C GLN A 583 3.93 0.94 -28.68
N ALA A 584 4.10 0.78 -30.01
CA ALA A 584 5.42 0.57 -30.59
C ALA A 584 6.35 1.77 -30.36
N ARG A 585 5.83 3.01 -30.43
CA ARG A 585 6.60 4.24 -30.20
C ARG A 585 6.90 4.50 -28.73
N GLU A 586 6.00 4.16 -27.81
CA GLU A 586 6.26 4.17 -26.37
C GLU A 586 7.41 3.20 -26.01
N LYS A 587 7.34 1.96 -26.49
CA LYS A 587 8.41 0.97 -26.30
C LYS A 587 9.73 1.45 -26.91
N MET A 588 9.68 2.11 -28.07
CA MET A 588 10.86 2.72 -28.68
C MET A 588 11.44 3.84 -27.81
N ALA A 589 10.58 4.65 -27.19
CA ALA A 589 10.99 5.69 -26.25
C ALA A 589 11.68 5.08 -25.02
N ASP A 590 11.09 4.05 -24.40
CA ASP A 590 11.68 3.37 -23.24
C ASP A 590 13.10 2.85 -23.52
N ILE A 591 13.32 2.30 -24.72
CA ILE A 591 14.66 1.88 -25.18
C ILE A 591 15.62 3.07 -25.25
N TYR A 592 15.17 4.20 -25.81
CA TYR A 592 16.01 5.41 -25.89
C TYR A 592 16.33 6.00 -24.53
N LEU A 593 15.43 5.94 -23.55
CA LEU A 593 15.66 6.47 -22.20
C LEU A 593 16.57 5.57 -21.36
N ASN A 594 16.25 4.27 -21.29
CA ASN A 594 16.90 3.34 -20.37
C ASN A 594 18.19 2.75 -20.92
N HIS A 595 18.21 2.38 -22.22
CA HIS A 595 19.37 1.71 -22.82
C HIS A 595 20.32 2.69 -23.52
N LYS A 596 19.82 3.57 -24.39
CA LYS A 596 20.67 4.55 -25.10
C LYS A 596 20.91 5.86 -24.35
N LYS A 597 20.11 6.15 -23.31
CA LYS A 597 20.13 7.42 -22.54
C LYS A 597 20.03 8.68 -23.42
N ASP A 598 19.39 8.56 -24.59
CA ASP A 598 19.23 9.66 -25.55
C ASP A 598 17.89 10.36 -25.32
N LYS A 599 17.96 11.46 -24.57
CA LYS A 599 16.82 12.32 -24.22
C LYS A 599 16.13 12.91 -25.46
N ARG A 600 16.87 13.20 -26.54
CA ARG A 600 16.30 13.84 -27.73
C ARG A 600 15.46 12.85 -28.52
N MET A 601 15.99 11.66 -28.75
CA MET A 601 15.27 10.59 -29.47
C MET A 601 14.08 10.08 -28.65
N PHE A 602 14.18 10.03 -27.32
CA PHE A 602 13.05 9.76 -26.44
C PHE A 602 11.88 10.74 -26.66
N ALA A 603 12.13 12.05 -26.60
CA ALA A 603 11.09 13.06 -26.83
C ALA A 603 10.56 13.02 -28.27
N SER A 604 11.41 12.71 -29.26
CA SER A 604 11.02 12.59 -30.67
C SER A 604 9.95 11.50 -30.88
N CYS A 605 10.05 10.37 -30.17
CA CYS A 605 9.07 9.29 -30.28
C CYS A 605 7.65 9.76 -29.96
N TYR A 606 7.49 10.57 -28.90
CA TYR A 606 6.21 11.13 -28.50
C TYR A 606 5.74 12.27 -29.40
N ARG A 607 6.65 13.06 -29.98
CA ARG A 607 6.30 14.07 -31.00
C ARG A 607 5.72 13.43 -32.26
N GLU A 608 6.32 12.34 -32.73
CA GLU A 608 5.82 11.59 -33.89
C GLU A 608 4.39 11.07 -33.67
N ILE A 609 4.05 10.67 -32.44
CA ILE A 609 2.68 10.28 -32.09
C ILE A 609 1.71 11.46 -32.26
N ILE A 610 2.08 12.66 -31.80
CA ILE A 610 1.23 13.86 -31.91
C ILE A 610 1.08 14.31 -33.37
N GLU A 611 2.15 14.28 -34.17
CA GLU A 611 2.10 14.62 -35.60
C GLU A 611 1.12 13.73 -36.37
N LYS A 612 1.01 12.45 -35.99
CA LYS A 612 0.10 11.50 -36.62
C LYS A 612 -1.31 11.50 -36.00
N PHE A 613 -1.43 11.79 -34.71
CA PHE A 613 -2.69 11.83 -33.98
C PHE A 613 -2.91 13.19 -33.26
N PRO A 614 -3.09 14.29 -34.00
CA PRO A 614 -3.08 15.65 -33.45
C PRO A 614 -4.24 15.97 -32.49
N LYS A 615 -5.31 15.17 -32.51
CA LYS A 615 -6.51 15.33 -31.67
C LYS A 615 -6.53 14.43 -30.43
N ASN A 616 -5.47 13.65 -30.19
CA ASN A 616 -5.43 12.73 -29.05
C ASN A 616 -4.87 13.43 -27.80
N THR A 617 -5.75 13.80 -26.86
CA THR A 617 -5.38 14.43 -25.59
C THR A 617 -4.32 13.64 -24.81
N HIS A 618 -4.40 12.31 -24.86
CA HIS A 618 -3.46 11.42 -24.16
C HIS A 618 -2.03 11.56 -24.68
N ALA A 619 -1.86 11.77 -25.99
CA ALA A 619 -0.54 11.95 -26.60
C ALA A 619 0.17 13.21 -26.08
N TYR A 620 -0.57 14.30 -25.83
CA TYR A 620 -0.03 15.51 -25.22
C TYR A 620 0.37 15.31 -23.75
N ILE A 621 -0.39 14.52 -22.98
CA ILE A 621 -0.05 14.17 -21.59
C ILE A 621 1.23 13.33 -21.54
N LEU A 622 1.33 12.31 -22.40
CA LEU A 622 2.51 11.45 -22.50
C LEU A 622 3.76 12.24 -22.86
N LEU A 623 3.66 13.19 -23.80
CA LEU A 623 4.78 14.08 -24.12
C LEU A 623 5.14 15.00 -22.95
N GLY A 624 4.16 15.49 -22.20
CA GLY A 624 4.41 16.28 -20.99
C GLY A 624 5.13 15.47 -19.91
N ASP A 625 4.69 14.24 -19.65
CA ASP A 625 5.32 13.32 -18.69
C ASP A 625 6.75 12.94 -19.15
N ALA A 626 6.94 12.78 -20.46
CA ALA A 626 8.25 12.58 -21.07
C ALA A 626 9.19 13.78 -20.82
N TYR A 627 8.73 15.01 -21.02
CA TYR A 627 9.52 16.21 -20.73
C TYR A 627 9.81 16.37 -19.23
N MET A 628 8.86 16.04 -18.35
CA MET A 628 9.09 16.00 -16.89
C MET A 628 10.16 14.99 -16.48
N SER A 629 10.24 13.85 -17.18
CA SER A 629 11.24 12.80 -16.95
C SER A 629 12.63 13.20 -17.44
N ILE A 630 12.71 13.98 -18.52
CA ILE A 630 13.96 14.55 -19.05
C ILE A 630 14.49 15.74 -18.22
N GLN A 631 13.66 16.26 -17.30
CA GLN A 631 13.89 17.47 -16.50
C GLN A 631 13.73 18.77 -17.30
N GLU A 632 12.82 18.80 -18.28
CA GLU A 632 12.42 19.98 -19.06
C GLU A 632 10.95 20.38 -18.75
N PRO A 633 10.66 20.85 -17.53
CA PRO A 633 9.29 21.12 -17.08
C PRO A 633 8.58 22.26 -17.83
N GLU A 634 9.31 23.19 -18.45
CA GLU A 634 8.72 24.31 -19.22
C GLU A 634 7.97 23.80 -20.47
N LEU A 635 8.58 22.87 -21.21
CA LEU A 635 7.97 22.23 -22.37
C LEU A 635 6.83 21.29 -21.95
N ALA A 636 6.91 20.70 -20.76
CA ALA A 636 5.83 19.90 -20.20
C ALA A 636 4.58 20.75 -19.95
N ILE A 637 4.73 21.95 -19.37
CA ILE A 637 3.61 22.87 -19.11
C ILE A 637 2.87 23.20 -20.40
N GLU A 638 3.56 23.52 -21.49
CA GLU A 638 2.91 23.86 -22.77
C GLU A 638 2.06 22.70 -23.31
N ASN A 639 2.56 21.46 -23.21
CA ASN A 639 1.85 20.29 -23.68
C ASN A 639 0.69 19.89 -22.75
N TYR A 640 0.86 20.01 -21.44
CA TYR A 640 -0.24 19.81 -20.50
C TYR A 640 -1.33 20.88 -20.64
N GLU A 641 -0.99 22.14 -20.91
CA GLU A 641 -1.98 23.20 -21.18
C GLU A 641 -2.76 22.92 -22.47
N LYS A 642 -2.11 22.39 -23.52
CA LYS A 642 -2.79 21.93 -24.74
C LYS A 642 -3.75 20.77 -24.44
N ALA A 643 -3.32 19.80 -23.62
CA ALA A 643 -4.20 18.72 -23.18
C ALA A 643 -5.40 19.24 -22.36
N LEU A 644 -5.21 20.25 -21.52
CA LEU A 644 -6.26 20.84 -20.68
C LEU A 644 -7.29 21.60 -21.50
N LYS A 645 -6.88 22.25 -22.60
CA LYS A 645 -7.81 22.91 -23.53
C LYS A 645 -8.80 21.93 -24.17
N GLU A 646 -8.32 20.73 -24.51
CA GLU A 646 -9.14 19.66 -25.07
C GLU A 646 -10.00 18.96 -24.01
N SER A 647 -9.50 18.85 -22.77
CA SER A 647 -10.20 18.24 -21.62
C SER A 647 -10.26 19.16 -20.38
N PRO A 648 -11.13 20.18 -20.34
CA PRO A 648 -11.14 21.21 -19.29
C PRO A 648 -11.54 20.74 -17.88
N ARG A 649 -11.98 19.48 -17.73
CA ARG A 649 -12.51 18.93 -16.47
C ARG A 649 -11.59 17.90 -15.80
N ASP A 650 -10.40 17.65 -16.35
CA ASP A 650 -9.47 16.66 -15.79
C ASP A 650 -8.62 17.27 -14.65
N THR A 651 -8.90 16.87 -13.41
CA THR A 651 -8.21 17.35 -12.20
C THR A 651 -6.81 16.75 -12.03
N SER A 652 -6.55 15.57 -12.61
CA SER A 652 -5.22 14.94 -12.61
C SER A 652 -4.20 15.81 -13.35
N LEU A 653 -4.64 16.38 -14.48
CA LEU A 653 -3.81 17.24 -15.32
C LEU A 653 -3.46 18.57 -14.63
N ALA A 654 -4.40 19.14 -13.87
CA ALA A 654 -4.15 20.33 -13.07
C ALA A 654 -3.06 20.10 -12.01
N SER A 655 -3.02 18.92 -11.38
CA SER A 655 -1.94 18.57 -10.45
C SER A 655 -0.58 18.44 -11.16
N LYS A 656 -0.53 17.78 -12.32
CA LYS A 656 0.69 17.67 -13.14
C LYS A 656 1.25 19.04 -13.56
N ILE A 657 0.37 19.96 -13.98
CA ILE A 657 0.73 21.36 -14.30
C ILE A 657 1.27 22.06 -13.06
N GLY A 658 0.60 21.94 -11.92
CA GLY A 658 1.03 22.53 -10.65
C GLY A 658 2.42 22.05 -10.21
N GLN A 659 2.70 20.74 -10.31
CA GLN A 659 4.01 20.17 -10.00
C GLN A 659 5.10 20.67 -10.96
N ALA A 660 4.80 20.76 -12.26
CA ALA A 660 5.72 21.33 -13.25
C ALA A 660 5.99 22.82 -12.97
N LEU A 661 4.97 23.60 -12.58
CA LEU A 661 5.11 25.01 -12.18
C LEU A 661 5.93 25.18 -10.90
N ILE A 662 5.82 24.26 -9.94
CA ILE A 662 6.67 24.25 -8.73
C ILE A 662 8.13 23.99 -9.11
N LYS A 663 8.41 23.03 -10.01
CA LYS A 663 9.77 22.74 -10.49
C LYS A 663 10.40 23.90 -11.27
N THR A 664 9.60 24.67 -11.99
CA THR A 664 10.04 25.91 -12.68
C THR A 664 10.09 27.14 -11.76
N HIS A 665 9.91 26.96 -10.44
CA HIS A 665 9.86 28.02 -9.44
C HIS A 665 8.76 29.09 -9.67
N ASN A 666 7.74 28.79 -10.49
CA ASN A 666 6.65 29.71 -10.78
C ASN A 666 5.47 29.52 -9.81
N TYR A 667 5.74 29.76 -8.53
CA TYR A 667 4.82 29.46 -7.43
C TYR A 667 3.50 30.23 -7.48
N GLY A 668 3.50 31.46 -7.98
CA GLY A 668 2.29 32.29 -8.08
C GLY A 668 1.26 31.69 -9.05
N LYS A 669 1.72 31.26 -10.24
CA LYS A 669 0.86 30.55 -11.20
C LYS A 669 0.40 29.22 -10.63
N ALA A 670 1.29 28.46 -9.98
CA ALA A 670 0.93 27.18 -9.35
C ALA A 670 -0.22 27.34 -8.33
N ILE A 671 -0.13 28.35 -7.45
CA ILE A 671 -1.18 28.63 -6.46
C ILE A 671 -2.53 28.96 -7.13
N ASN A 672 -2.52 29.78 -8.17
CA ASN A 672 -3.75 30.13 -8.89
C ASN A 672 -4.37 28.90 -9.54
N TYR A 673 -3.56 28.08 -10.22
CA TYR A 673 -4.01 26.83 -10.84
C TYR A 673 -4.58 25.84 -9.81
N TYR A 674 -3.90 25.62 -8.68
CA TYR A 674 -4.42 24.75 -7.63
C TYR A 674 -5.73 25.29 -7.02
N ASN A 675 -5.84 26.60 -6.80
CA ASN A 675 -7.07 27.20 -6.28
C ASN A 675 -8.24 27.09 -7.26
N GLU A 676 -8.02 27.25 -8.56
CA GLU A 676 -9.06 27.05 -9.58
C GLU A 676 -9.48 25.58 -9.67
N ALA A 677 -8.53 24.65 -9.60
CA ALA A 677 -8.82 23.23 -9.59
C ALA A 677 -9.65 22.82 -8.35
N ILE A 678 -9.30 23.31 -7.16
CA ILE A 678 -10.01 23.04 -5.90
C ILE A 678 -11.44 23.62 -5.90
N LYS A 679 -11.72 24.69 -6.64
CA LYS A 679 -13.08 25.24 -6.77
C LYS A 679 -14.01 24.36 -7.60
N ASN A 680 -13.45 23.55 -8.50
CA ASN A 680 -14.20 22.74 -9.46
C ASN A 680 -14.43 21.29 -8.99
N ASP A 681 -13.67 20.80 -7.99
CA ASP A 681 -13.75 19.43 -7.48
C ASP A 681 -13.64 19.39 -5.94
N ASP A 682 -14.54 18.64 -5.31
CA ASP A 682 -14.59 18.44 -3.85
C ASP A 682 -13.54 17.41 -3.35
N GLN A 683 -12.97 16.61 -4.25
CA GLN A 683 -12.09 15.47 -3.91
C GLN A 683 -10.65 15.91 -3.55
N SER A 684 -10.25 15.56 -2.33
CA SER A 684 -9.32 16.31 -1.50
C SER A 684 -7.86 15.82 -1.51
N PHE A 685 -7.20 15.71 -2.68
CA PHE A 685 -5.75 15.45 -2.75
C PHE A 685 -4.92 16.72 -3.00
N MET A 686 -5.39 17.64 -3.87
CA MET A 686 -4.67 18.87 -4.20
C MET A 686 -4.55 19.87 -3.04
N ARG A 687 -5.40 19.75 -2.02
CA ARG A 687 -5.30 20.57 -0.80
C ARG A 687 -3.99 20.31 -0.05
N TYR A 688 -3.51 19.07 -0.04
CA TYR A 688 -2.22 18.71 0.55
C TYR A 688 -1.07 19.38 -0.20
N ASP A 689 -1.02 19.22 -1.53
CA ASP A 689 0.04 19.80 -2.38
C ASP A 689 0.11 21.34 -2.24
N LEU A 690 -1.05 22.00 -2.22
CA LEU A 690 -1.13 23.45 -2.04
C LEU A 690 -0.73 23.88 -0.62
N ALA A 691 -1.12 23.12 0.42
CA ALA A 691 -0.68 23.39 1.79
C ALA A 691 0.83 23.21 1.97
N GLU A 692 1.41 22.19 1.34
CA GLU A 692 2.85 21.97 1.33
C GLU A 692 3.57 23.14 0.64
N LEU A 693 3.04 23.62 -0.49
CA LEU A 693 3.57 24.80 -1.16
C LEU A 693 3.50 26.05 -0.27
N TYR A 694 2.36 26.30 0.38
CA TYR A 694 2.25 27.41 1.34
C TYR A 694 3.22 27.28 2.52
N MET A 695 3.43 26.07 3.03
CA MET A 695 4.41 25.81 4.08
C MET A 695 5.84 26.13 3.61
N ARG A 696 6.23 25.70 2.40
CA ARG A 696 7.54 26.02 1.80
C ARG A 696 7.73 27.52 1.60
N LEU A 697 6.66 28.24 1.26
CA LEU A 697 6.63 29.70 1.13
C LEU A 697 6.50 30.44 2.48
N ARG A 698 6.52 29.72 3.61
CA ARG A 698 6.33 30.25 4.98
C ARG A 698 4.99 30.97 5.21
N GLN A 699 3.97 30.69 4.40
CA GLN A 699 2.62 31.23 4.55
C GLN A 699 1.77 30.30 5.44
N TYR A 700 2.14 30.20 6.72
CA TYR A 700 1.56 29.24 7.66
C TYR A 700 0.05 29.43 7.88
N ASP A 701 -0.45 30.67 7.93
CA ASP A 701 -1.87 30.97 8.17
C ASP A 701 -2.79 30.46 7.04
N LYS A 702 -2.30 30.50 5.79
CA LYS A 702 -3.07 30.00 4.64
C LYS A 702 -3.05 28.48 4.60
N ALA A 703 -1.91 27.86 4.95
CA ALA A 703 -1.80 26.41 5.06
C ALA A 703 -2.73 25.86 6.16
N ASP A 704 -2.77 26.50 7.33
CA ASP A 704 -3.66 26.13 8.44
C ASP A 704 -5.14 26.17 8.05
N LYS A 705 -5.61 27.28 7.46
CA LYS A 705 -6.99 27.41 6.98
C LYS A 705 -7.36 26.36 5.93
N LEU A 706 -6.43 25.99 5.06
CA LEU A 706 -6.66 25.01 4.00
C LEU A 706 -6.74 23.57 4.55
N LEU A 707 -5.87 23.23 5.52
CA LEU A 707 -5.79 21.90 6.13
C LEU A 707 -6.88 21.65 7.18
N THR A 708 -7.46 22.69 7.79
CA THR A 708 -8.54 22.56 8.79
C THR A 708 -9.92 22.32 8.17
N GLN A 709 -10.10 22.57 6.87
CA GLN A 709 -11.35 22.38 6.13
C GLN A 709 -11.59 20.94 5.66
N THR A 710 -10.82 19.96 6.13
CA THR A 710 -10.90 18.57 5.66
C THR A 710 -12.13 17.84 6.23
N TYR A 711 -12.99 17.36 5.32
CA TYR A 711 -14.18 16.57 5.66
C TYR A 711 -13.85 15.10 5.94
N SER A 712 -14.54 14.52 6.93
CA SER A 712 -14.45 13.11 7.30
C SER A 712 -15.28 12.23 6.37
N ASN A 713 -14.63 11.50 5.46
CA ASN A 713 -15.25 10.41 4.70
C ASN A 713 -14.59 9.07 5.08
N ALA A 714 -15.37 7.99 5.03
CA ALA A 714 -15.03 6.68 5.61
C ALA A 714 -14.09 5.81 4.74
N ASP A 715 -13.64 6.30 3.58
CA ASP A 715 -12.82 5.51 2.65
C ASP A 715 -11.35 5.44 3.08
N LEU A 716 -10.68 4.31 2.83
CA LEU A 716 -9.29 4.09 3.25
C LEU A 716 -8.33 5.13 2.65
N SER A 717 -8.51 5.49 1.37
CA SER A 717 -7.68 6.52 0.69
C SER A 717 -7.87 7.91 1.30
N THR A 718 -9.10 8.26 1.70
CA THR A 718 -9.36 9.54 2.38
C THR A 718 -8.76 9.58 3.77
N MET A 719 -8.78 8.46 4.51
CA MET A 719 -8.15 8.36 5.84
C MET A 719 -6.62 8.43 5.76
N ILE A 720 -6.00 7.82 4.74
CA ILE A 720 -4.56 7.95 4.48
C ILE A 720 -4.20 9.41 4.20
N ASN A 721 -4.97 10.10 3.36
CA ASN A 721 -4.75 11.50 3.03
C ASN A 721 -5.02 12.43 4.22
N GLU A 722 -6.02 12.11 5.05
CA GLU A 722 -6.30 12.82 6.30
C GLU A 722 -5.13 12.71 7.27
N SER A 723 -4.61 11.51 7.48
CA SER A 723 -3.43 11.25 8.33
C SER A 723 -2.20 12.07 7.85
N LYS A 724 -1.93 12.07 6.54
CA LYS A 724 -0.87 12.89 5.93
C LYS A 724 -1.11 14.39 6.11
N SER A 725 -2.34 14.85 5.93
CA SER A 725 -2.72 16.26 6.07
C SER A 725 -2.60 16.74 7.52
N LEU A 726 -3.00 15.92 8.50
CA LEU A 726 -2.86 16.22 9.93
C LEU A 726 -1.39 16.27 10.34
N MET A 727 -0.55 15.38 9.80
CA MET A 727 0.90 15.44 10.05
C MET A 727 1.50 16.74 9.49
N LEU A 728 1.13 17.13 8.26
CA LEU A 728 1.55 18.41 7.69
C LEU A 728 1.06 19.59 8.54
N LEU A 729 -0.19 19.56 9.01
CA LEU A 729 -0.74 20.61 9.88
C LEU A 729 0.05 20.71 11.21
N ALA A 730 0.43 19.58 11.80
CA ALA A 730 1.28 19.59 12.98
C ALA A 730 2.64 20.24 12.70
N THR A 731 3.27 19.97 11.55
CA THR A 731 4.52 20.64 11.18
C THR A 731 4.34 22.15 10.95
N VAL A 732 3.19 22.58 10.42
CA VAL A 732 2.83 24.00 10.29
C VAL A 732 2.72 24.65 11.68
N TYR A 733 2.07 23.99 12.64
CA TYR A 733 2.01 24.46 14.04
C TYR A 733 3.39 24.49 14.71
N GLN A 734 4.24 23.51 14.46
CA GLN A 734 5.61 23.51 14.95
C GLN A 734 6.42 24.70 14.40
N LYS A 735 6.38 24.94 13.08
CA LYS A 735 7.12 26.04 12.44
C LYS A 735 6.57 27.42 12.79
N SER A 736 5.29 27.53 13.11
CA SER A 736 4.67 28.76 13.63
C SER A 736 4.89 28.97 15.13
N GLY A 737 5.52 28.03 15.83
CA GLY A 737 5.85 28.12 17.26
C GLY A 737 4.74 27.65 18.21
N ASN A 738 3.61 27.14 17.70
CA ASN A 738 2.48 26.64 18.49
C ASN A 738 2.64 25.14 18.81
N ILE A 739 3.52 24.83 19.77
CA ILE A 739 3.89 23.44 20.12
C ILE A 739 2.71 22.65 20.71
N SER A 740 1.85 23.27 21.52
CA SER A 740 0.72 22.58 22.16
C SER A 740 -0.31 22.09 21.14
N SER A 741 -0.61 22.91 20.13
CA SER A 741 -1.51 22.54 19.04
C SER A 741 -0.88 21.50 18.12
N ALA A 742 0.45 21.56 17.91
CA ALA A 742 1.17 20.54 17.15
C ALA A 742 1.04 19.15 17.80
N ILE A 743 1.28 19.02 19.11
CA ILE A 743 1.16 17.76 19.85
C ILE A 743 -0.28 17.22 19.77
N LYS A 744 -1.28 18.07 19.98
CA LYS A 744 -2.70 17.66 19.90
C LYS A 744 -3.07 17.14 18.50
N THR A 745 -2.55 17.77 17.45
CA THR A 745 -2.80 17.36 16.07
C THR A 745 -2.04 16.08 15.70
N LEU A 746 -0.81 15.89 16.18
CA LEU A 746 -0.05 14.64 16.01
C LEU A 746 -0.74 13.46 16.70
N LEU A 747 -1.29 13.65 17.89
CA LEU A 747 -2.07 12.61 18.58
C LEU A 747 -3.33 12.21 17.79
N LYS A 748 -4.03 13.18 17.19
CA LYS A 748 -5.15 12.90 16.28
C LYS A 748 -4.70 12.14 15.03
N ALA A 749 -3.59 12.56 14.42
CA ALA A 749 -3.02 11.86 13.26
C ALA A 749 -2.69 10.40 13.61
N LYS A 750 -2.17 10.15 14.82
CA LYS A 750 -1.84 8.80 15.30
C LYS A 750 -3.09 7.95 15.46
N GLU A 751 -4.15 8.52 16.00
CA GLU A 751 -5.43 7.83 16.13
C GLU A 751 -5.99 7.45 14.74
N VAL A 752 -5.98 8.36 13.77
CA VAL A 752 -6.41 8.08 12.39
C VAL A 752 -5.52 7.02 11.76
N GLN A 753 -4.19 7.12 11.90
CA GLN A 753 -3.25 6.15 11.37
C GLN A 753 -3.44 4.74 11.96
N SER A 754 -3.76 4.64 13.25
CA SER A 754 -4.05 3.34 13.88
C SER A 754 -5.30 2.68 13.28
N ARG A 755 -6.31 3.47 12.88
CA ARG A 755 -7.50 2.99 12.19
C ARG A 755 -7.19 2.61 10.74
N VAL A 756 -6.35 3.41 10.07
CA VAL A 756 -5.83 3.11 8.72
C VAL A 756 -5.11 1.77 8.71
N LEU A 757 -4.21 1.51 9.65
CA LEU A 757 -3.47 0.25 9.73
C LEU A 757 -4.40 -0.95 9.95
N LYS A 758 -5.38 -0.84 10.85
CA LYS A 758 -6.39 -1.90 11.09
C LYS A 758 -7.24 -2.20 9.86
N LYS A 759 -7.58 -1.18 9.08
CA LYS A 759 -8.40 -1.32 7.86
C LYS A 759 -7.54 -1.81 6.68
N ALA A 760 -6.34 -1.28 6.51
CA ALA A 760 -5.37 -1.70 5.51
C ALA A 760 -4.94 -3.16 5.69
N SER A 761 -4.77 -3.66 6.92
CA SER A 761 -4.46 -5.08 7.16
C SER A 761 -5.56 -6.03 6.70
N ILE A 762 -6.80 -5.55 6.55
CA ILE A 762 -7.95 -6.35 6.10
C ILE A 762 -8.17 -6.19 4.60
N GLU A 763 -8.04 -4.97 4.08
CA GLU A 763 -8.36 -4.64 2.68
C GLU A 763 -7.16 -4.74 1.72
N GLN A 764 -5.96 -4.33 2.16
CA GLN A 764 -4.77 -4.12 1.31
C GLN A 764 -3.45 -4.36 2.09
N PRO A 765 -2.97 -5.61 2.21
CA PRO A 765 -1.77 -5.94 2.99
C PRO A 765 -0.48 -5.30 2.44
N ASP A 766 -0.39 -5.04 1.14
CA ASP A 766 0.82 -4.49 0.51
C ASP A 766 1.15 -3.06 0.96
N ILE A 767 0.12 -2.25 1.23
CA ILE A 767 0.30 -0.85 1.66
C ILE A 767 0.64 -0.78 3.15
N VAL A 768 0.43 -1.85 3.92
CA VAL A 768 0.68 -1.87 5.37
C VAL A 768 2.14 -1.53 5.67
N ALA A 769 3.09 -2.04 4.88
CA ALA A 769 4.51 -1.74 5.06
C ALA A 769 4.77 -0.21 4.96
N GLU A 770 4.25 0.44 3.94
CA GLU A 770 4.36 1.90 3.79
C GLU A 770 3.68 2.65 4.94
N GLN A 771 2.48 2.22 5.34
CA GLN A 771 1.75 2.84 6.45
C GLN A 771 2.43 2.64 7.81
N MET A 772 3.16 1.55 7.99
CA MET A 772 3.96 1.29 9.19
C MET A 772 5.20 2.19 9.25
N THR A 773 5.88 2.42 8.12
CA THR A 773 6.97 3.42 8.06
C THR A 773 6.45 4.83 8.34
N PHE A 774 5.24 5.16 7.88
CA PHE A 774 4.60 6.44 8.16
C PHE A 774 4.23 6.57 9.65
N ALA A 775 3.68 5.51 10.25
CA ALA A 775 3.38 5.47 11.68
C ALA A 775 4.66 5.61 12.54
N SER A 776 5.77 5.00 12.12
CA SER A 776 7.07 5.16 12.79
C SER A 776 7.51 6.63 12.81
N LYS A 777 7.50 7.31 11.65
CA LYS A 777 7.84 8.74 11.55
C LYS A 777 6.96 9.63 12.44
N LEU A 778 5.66 9.32 12.51
CA LEU A 778 4.72 10.06 13.35
C LEU A 778 5.05 9.90 14.85
N CYS A 779 5.37 8.68 15.28
CA CYS A 779 5.78 8.39 16.65
C CYS A 779 7.14 9.05 16.99
N THR A 780 8.11 9.07 16.06
CA THR A 780 9.37 9.80 16.23
C THR A 780 9.13 11.29 16.49
N ASN A 781 8.29 11.95 15.68
CA ASN A 781 7.97 13.38 15.89
C ASN A 781 7.31 13.65 17.24
N LEU A 782 6.40 12.76 17.69
CA LEU A 782 5.79 12.85 19.02
C LEU A 782 6.83 12.69 20.14
N ALA A 783 7.77 11.78 19.96
CA ALA A 783 8.82 11.50 20.92
C ALA A 783 9.80 12.67 21.04
N GLU A 784 10.20 13.29 19.92
CA GLU A 784 11.02 14.51 19.91
C GLU A 784 10.34 15.63 20.70
N HIS A 785 9.05 15.86 20.47
CA HIS A 785 8.29 16.86 21.23
C HIS A 785 8.24 16.54 22.72
N ALA A 786 7.98 15.29 23.11
CA ALA A 786 8.01 14.88 24.51
C ALA A 786 9.39 15.08 25.15
N SER A 787 10.47 14.78 24.41
CA SER A 787 11.85 15.01 24.85
C SER A 787 12.16 16.50 25.06
N THR A 788 11.71 17.39 24.15
CA THR A 788 11.87 18.84 24.33
C THR A 788 11.11 19.39 25.54
N GLN A 789 10.00 18.77 25.93
CA GLN A 789 9.22 19.12 27.12
C GLN A 789 9.76 18.46 28.41
N LYS A 790 10.87 17.70 28.31
CA LYS A 790 11.45 16.89 29.40
C LYS A 790 10.51 15.80 29.93
N GLU A 791 9.51 15.39 29.14
CA GLU A 791 8.63 14.26 29.45
C GLU A 791 9.25 12.96 28.91
N TYR A 792 10.39 12.56 29.46
CA TYR A 792 11.20 11.48 28.90
C TYR A 792 10.51 10.11 28.91
N ASP A 793 9.67 9.81 29.91
CA ASP A 793 8.90 8.55 29.95
C ASP A 793 7.97 8.40 28.74
N LYS A 794 7.30 9.50 28.35
CA LYS A 794 6.43 9.51 27.17
C LYS A 794 7.25 9.45 25.89
N ALA A 795 8.41 10.13 25.85
CA ALA A 795 9.33 10.05 24.72
C ALA A 795 9.81 8.61 24.48
N ILE A 796 10.21 7.91 25.55
CA ILE A 796 10.62 6.50 25.50
C ILE A 796 9.48 5.62 24.98
N ALA A 797 8.25 5.81 25.47
CA ALA A 797 7.09 5.04 24.99
C ALA A 797 6.85 5.23 23.49
N PHE A 798 6.91 6.48 22.99
CA PHE A 798 6.73 6.77 21.57
C PHE A 798 7.89 6.27 20.71
N TYR A 799 9.14 6.39 21.16
CA TYR A 799 10.28 5.85 20.42
C TYR A 799 10.25 4.31 20.35
N LYS A 800 9.84 3.61 21.42
CA LYS A 800 9.65 2.14 21.38
C LYS A 800 8.57 1.75 20.37
N GLU A 801 7.47 2.48 20.33
CA GLU A 801 6.41 2.26 19.36
C GLU A 801 6.90 2.53 17.93
N ALA A 802 7.71 3.57 17.71
CA ALA A 802 8.30 3.88 16.42
C ALA A 802 9.21 2.74 15.90
N VAL A 803 10.03 2.16 16.79
CA VAL A 803 10.91 1.03 16.48
C VAL A 803 10.13 -0.26 16.20
N ASN A 804 9.03 -0.50 16.93
CA ASN A 804 8.14 -1.63 16.67
C ASN A 804 7.40 -1.50 15.34
N CYS A 805 7.08 -0.28 14.91
CA CYS A 805 6.43 -0.04 13.62
C CYS A 805 7.41 -0.18 12.45
N ASP A 806 8.60 0.40 12.57
CA ASP A 806 9.64 0.31 11.56
C ASP A 806 10.97 -0.04 12.21
N GLU A 807 11.29 -1.32 12.10
CA GLU A 807 12.56 -1.86 12.54
C GLU A 807 13.75 -1.21 11.81
N LYS A 808 13.59 -0.68 10.60
CA LYS A 808 14.69 -0.07 9.85
C LYS A 808 15.00 1.36 10.27
N ASN A 809 14.18 1.98 11.12
CA ASN A 809 14.35 3.36 11.54
C ASN A 809 15.49 3.51 12.56
N THR A 810 16.71 3.61 12.04
CA THR A 810 17.95 3.76 12.83
C THR A 810 18.00 5.07 13.63
N GLN A 811 17.39 6.15 13.12
CA GLN A 811 17.34 7.43 13.82
C GLN A 811 16.52 7.33 15.11
N ALA A 812 15.33 6.71 15.05
CA ALA A 812 14.51 6.51 16.24
C ALA A 812 15.21 5.63 17.30
N MET A 813 16.01 4.65 16.88
CA MET A 813 16.81 3.83 17.81
C MET A 813 17.93 4.61 18.48
N LEU A 814 18.63 5.46 17.72
CA LEU A 814 19.66 6.37 18.26
C LEU A 814 19.05 7.32 19.28
N ASP A 815 17.94 7.97 18.93
CA ASP A 815 17.27 8.94 19.79
C ASP A 815 16.68 8.26 21.04
N LEU A 816 16.22 7.02 20.94
CA LEU A 816 15.81 6.20 22.08
C LEU A 816 16.99 5.92 23.03
N ALA A 817 18.12 5.47 22.48
CA ALA A 817 19.31 5.17 23.27
C ALA A 817 19.85 6.44 23.96
N HIS A 818 19.86 7.57 23.27
CA HIS A 818 20.21 8.87 23.85
C HIS A 818 19.23 9.31 24.94
N THR A 819 17.92 9.11 24.74
CA THR A 819 16.92 9.44 25.75
C THR A 819 17.14 8.62 27.03
N TYR A 820 17.47 7.33 26.91
CA TYR A 820 17.83 6.50 28.06
C TYR A 820 19.10 6.98 28.77
N MET A 821 20.12 7.44 28.03
CA MET A 821 21.31 8.05 28.64
C MET A 821 20.94 9.31 29.44
N ILE A 822 20.13 10.21 28.87
CA ILE A 822 19.72 11.47 29.53
C ILE A 822 18.91 11.18 30.80
N VAL A 823 18.01 10.19 30.78
CA VAL A 823 17.25 9.77 31.97
C VAL A 823 18.20 9.20 33.03
N GLY A 824 19.14 8.35 32.63
CA GLY A 824 20.17 7.82 33.53
C GLY A 824 21.06 8.91 34.15
N ASP A 825 21.34 9.99 33.42
CA ASP A 825 22.08 11.17 33.91
C ASP A 825 21.25 12.00 34.91
N LEU A 826 19.93 12.16 34.67
CA LEU A 826 19.04 12.91 35.56
C LEU A 826 18.82 12.17 36.87
N ASP A 827 18.60 10.86 36.81
CA ASP A 827 18.48 10.04 38.00
C ASP A 827 19.78 10.09 38.81
N ALA A 828 20.95 10.35 38.18
CA ALA A 828 22.30 10.47 38.82
C ALA A 828 22.34 11.51 39.91
N SER A 829 21.53 12.53 39.75
CA SER A 829 21.36 13.60 40.72
C SER A 829 20.47 13.20 41.91
N GLN A 830 19.64 12.17 41.78
CA GLN A 830 18.64 11.73 42.75
C GLN A 830 18.90 10.30 43.28
N THR A 831 19.90 10.14 44.16
CA THR A 831 20.22 9.06 45.16
C THR A 831 19.68 7.60 45.07
N ASN A 832 18.94 7.15 44.05
CA ASN A 832 18.28 5.84 43.98
C ASN A 832 19.08 4.84 43.13
N LEU A 833 20.09 4.24 43.77
CA LEU A 833 21.13 3.37 43.16
C LEU A 833 20.64 2.19 42.28
N ASN A 834 19.39 1.73 42.44
CA ASN A 834 18.87 0.57 41.71
C ASN A 834 18.22 0.91 40.36
N PHE A 835 17.66 2.11 40.18
CA PHE A 835 17.04 2.51 38.91
C PHE A 835 18.09 2.72 37.81
N PHE A 836 19.21 3.36 38.17
CA PHE A 836 20.40 3.55 37.34
C PHE A 836 20.89 2.35 36.53
N LYS A 837 20.91 1.18 37.17
CA LYS A 837 21.44 -0.03 36.52
C LYS A 837 20.59 -0.37 35.30
N ASN A 838 19.27 -0.23 35.42
CA ASN A 838 18.35 -0.63 34.36
C ASN A 838 18.42 0.29 33.14
N ASP A 839 18.61 1.60 33.32
CA ASP A 839 18.54 2.54 32.20
C ASP A 839 19.81 2.56 31.34
N TYR A 840 21.00 2.44 31.94
CA TYR A 840 22.24 2.27 31.17
C TYR A 840 22.35 0.89 30.51
N ASP A 841 21.87 -0.17 31.17
CA ASP A 841 21.78 -1.49 30.54
C ASP A 841 20.79 -1.45 29.35
N SER A 842 19.69 -0.68 29.46
CA SER A 842 18.75 -0.45 28.36
C SER A 842 19.35 0.37 27.22
N ALA A 843 20.09 1.44 27.54
CA ALA A 843 20.82 2.23 26.53
C ALA A 843 21.86 1.37 25.79
N LEU A 844 22.63 0.56 26.52
CA LEU A 844 23.62 -0.36 25.98
C LEU A 844 22.96 -1.39 25.06
N PHE A 845 21.84 -1.98 25.47
CA PHE A 845 21.06 -2.91 24.64
C PHE A 845 20.59 -2.26 23.33
N HIS A 846 20.08 -1.03 23.37
CA HIS A 846 19.62 -0.35 22.15
C HIS A 846 20.78 0.08 21.23
N PHE A 847 21.95 0.46 21.78
CA PHE A 847 23.14 0.67 20.95
C PHE A 847 23.64 -0.63 20.30
N GLN A 848 23.59 -1.76 21.02
CA GLN A 848 23.89 -3.08 20.47
C GLN A 848 22.94 -3.44 19.31
N GLN A 849 21.63 -3.30 19.51
CA GLN A 849 20.63 -3.52 18.46
C GLN A 849 20.84 -2.64 17.22
N LEU A 850 21.22 -1.37 17.44
CA LEU A 850 21.54 -0.46 16.35
C LEU A 850 22.77 -0.95 15.57
N LEU A 851 23.83 -1.35 16.26
CA LEU A 851 25.08 -1.77 15.63
C LEU A 851 24.99 -3.13 14.93
N ASP A 852 24.12 -4.03 15.39
CA ASP A 852 23.77 -5.26 14.67
C ASP A 852 23.16 -4.96 13.29
N ARG A 853 22.41 -3.84 13.18
CA ARG A 853 21.74 -3.41 11.94
C ARG A 853 22.61 -2.51 11.08
N LYS A 854 23.36 -1.61 11.72
CA LYS A 854 24.15 -0.54 11.09
C LYS A 854 25.55 -0.47 11.73
N PRO A 855 26.46 -1.39 11.36
CA PRO A 855 27.77 -1.49 12.00
C PRO A 855 28.73 -0.34 11.62
N ASP A 856 28.38 0.43 10.60
CA ASP A 856 29.07 1.65 10.12
C ASP A 856 28.75 2.89 10.99
N SER A 857 27.87 2.77 11.99
CA SER A 857 27.56 3.87 12.92
C SER A 857 28.66 4.04 13.98
N PHE A 858 29.77 4.70 13.60
CA PHE A 858 30.92 4.88 14.50
C PHE A 858 30.61 5.73 15.74
N ASP A 859 29.70 6.70 15.65
CA ASP A 859 29.25 7.47 16.82
C ASP A 859 28.56 6.59 17.86
N ALA A 860 27.66 5.70 17.42
CA ALA A 860 27.01 4.73 18.30
C ALA A 860 28.02 3.75 18.89
N LEU A 861 28.99 3.29 18.09
CA LEU A 861 30.06 2.42 18.55
C LEU A 861 30.95 3.11 19.60
N ALA A 862 31.30 4.38 19.40
CA ALA A 862 32.06 5.16 20.37
C ALA A 862 31.30 5.33 21.70
N ARG A 863 29.99 5.58 21.64
CA ARG A 863 29.13 5.67 22.83
C ARG A 863 28.97 4.32 23.53
N LEU A 864 28.83 3.23 22.78
CA LEU A 864 28.80 1.88 23.31
C LEU A 864 30.10 1.55 24.05
N ILE A 865 31.27 1.86 23.46
CA ILE A 865 32.58 1.65 24.11
C ILE A 865 32.66 2.41 25.44
N GLU A 866 32.21 3.66 25.46
CA GLU A 866 32.24 4.50 26.65
C GLU A 866 31.30 4.00 27.76
N LEU A 867 30.08 3.56 27.40
CA LEU A 867 29.14 2.94 28.33
C LEU A 867 29.64 1.58 28.84
N ALA A 868 30.17 0.74 27.94
CA ALA A 868 30.74 -0.56 28.29
C ALA A 868 31.92 -0.41 29.28
N ARG A 869 32.77 0.61 29.08
CA ARG A 869 33.81 1.00 30.04
C ARG A 869 33.24 1.30 31.42
N ARG A 870 32.23 2.17 31.50
CA ARG A 870 31.63 2.57 32.78
C ARG A 870 30.96 1.41 33.51
N MET A 871 30.33 0.50 32.75
CA MET A 871 29.66 -0.69 33.29
C MET A 871 30.61 -1.87 33.58
N GLY A 872 31.85 -1.83 33.08
CA GLY A 872 32.84 -2.91 33.22
C GLY A 872 32.60 -4.10 32.28
N LYS A 873 31.87 -3.91 31.17
CA LYS A 873 31.46 -4.94 30.19
C LYS A 873 32.25 -4.81 28.88
N PHE A 874 33.58 -4.77 28.93
CA PHE A 874 34.41 -4.59 27.73
C PHE A 874 34.33 -5.77 26.74
N GLU A 875 34.07 -6.97 27.24
CA GLU A 875 34.00 -8.20 26.43
C GLU A 875 32.86 -8.12 25.40
N ASP A 876 31.78 -7.41 25.72
CA ASP A 876 30.60 -7.26 24.87
C ASP A 876 30.86 -6.38 23.63
N VAL A 877 31.97 -5.62 23.59
CA VAL A 877 32.31 -4.70 22.50
C VAL A 877 33.02 -5.39 21.33
N ILE A 878 33.76 -6.46 21.61
CA ILE A 878 34.65 -7.14 20.65
C ILE A 878 33.91 -7.58 19.38
N PRO A 879 32.74 -8.25 19.46
CA PRO A 879 32.03 -8.71 18.27
C PRO A 879 31.65 -7.56 17.33
N TYR A 880 31.30 -6.39 17.87
CA TYR A 880 30.91 -5.22 17.10
C TYR A 880 32.11 -4.56 16.39
N LEU A 881 33.28 -4.55 17.03
CA LEU A 881 34.52 -4.09 16.40
C LEU A 881 34.95 -5.02 15.26
N GLU A 882 34.87 -6.33 15.45
CA GLU A 882 35.15 -7.32 14.41
C GLU A 882 34.14 -7.22 13.26
N HIS A 883 32.86 -7.05 13.57
CA HIS A 883 31.82 -6.92 12.57
C HIS A 883 32.00 -5.65 11.71
N ALA A 884 32.34 -4.52 12.32
CA ALA A 884 32.69 -3.29 11.60
C ALA A 884 33.97 -3.43 10.76
N GLU A 885 34.95 -4.22 11.21
CA GLU A 885 36.19 -4.51 10.48
C GLU A 885 35.95 -5.37 9.24
N HIS A 886 35.04 -6.35 9.32
CA HIS A 886 34.74 -7.28 8.22
C HIS A 886 33.76 -6.75 7.17
N LEU A 887 33.11 -5.61 7.41
CA LEU A 887 32.08 -5.05 6.52
C LEU A 887 32.63 -4.68 5.13
N SER A 888 33.86 -4.17 5.07
CA SER A 888 34.57 -3.91 3.81
C SER A 888 36.08 -3.84 4.02
N SER A 889 36.86 -4.16 2.99
CA SER A 889 38.33 -4.00 3.03
C SER A 889 38.78 -2.53 3.20
N ARG A 890 37.86 -1.56 3.07
CA ARG A 890 38.11 -0.13 3.26
C ARG A 890 37.82 0.35 4.68
N SER A 891 37.05 -0.36 5.50
CA SER A 891 36.67 0.11 6.85
C SER A 891 37.87 0.27 7.78
N VAL A 892 38.90 -0.57 7.62
CA VAL A 892 40.17 -0.49 8.35
C VAL A 892 40.88 0.87 8.14
N ASN A 893 40.60 1.55 7.03
CA ASN A 893 41.16 2.86 6.71
C ASN A 893 40.23 4.03 7.07
N GLU A 894 39.01 3.76 7.54
CA GLU A 894 38.06 4.82 7.92
C GLU A 894 38.49 5.48 9.24
N PRO A 895 38.52 6.83 9.31
CA PRO A 895 38.91 7.56 10.51
C PRO A 895 38.06 7.22 11.74
N GLY A 896 36.74 7.08 11.55
CA GLY A 896 35.78 6.74 12.62
C GLY A 896 36.08 5.38 13.26
N PHE A 897 36.25 4.34 12.45
CA PHE A 897 36.64 3.00 12.93
C PHE A 897 37.98 3.04 13.68
N ASN A 898 38.99 3.69 13.11
CA ASN A 898 40.30 3.82 13.76
C ASN A 898 40.21 4.56 15.10
N CYS A 899 39.37 5.59 15.21
CA CYS A 899 39.08 6.28 16.47
C CYS A 899 38.40 5.37 17.50
N CYS A 900 37.37 4.63 17.10
CA CYS A 900 36.66 3.71 18.00
C CYS A 900 37.58 2.58 18.51
N LYS A 901 38.34 1.95 17.60
CA LYS A 901 39.33 0.92 17.96
C LYS A 901 40.43 1.51 18.84
N ALA A 902 40.86 2.75 18.61
CA ALA A 902 41.82 3.45 19.46
C ALA A 902 41.27 3.72 20.88
N LEU A 903 40.02 4.16 21.00
CA LEU A 903 39.36 4.36 22.31
C LEU A 903 39.27 3.04 23.09
N TYR A 904 38.91 1.95 22.43
CA TYR A 904 38.88 0.62 23.05
C TYR A 904 40.27 0.17 23.55
N GLU A 905 41.30 0.25 22.70
CA GLU A 905 42.68 -0.08 23.07
C GLU A 905 43.20 0.78 24.21
N TRP A 906 42.84 2.08 24.21
CA TRP A 906 43.21 2.98 25.29
C TRP A 906 42.58 2.57 26.62
N TYR A 907 41.27 2.29 26.64
CA TYR A 907 40.55 1.94 27.87
C TYR A 907 40.91 0.57 28.43
N ILE A 908 41.38 -0.35 27.59
CA ILE A 908 41.96 -1.62 28.05
C ILE A 908 43.36 -1.43 28.67
N GLY A 909 44.05 -0.32 28.39
CA GLY A 909 45.39 -0.06 28.92
C GLY A 909 46.51 -0.40 27.93
N ASN A 910 46.26 -0.27 26.62
CA ASN A 910 47.27 -0.34 25.57
C ASN A 910 47.47 1.03 24.89
N PRO A 911 48.14 2.00 25.55
CA PRO A 911 48.27 3.37 25.06
C PRO A 911 49.05 3.46 23.75
N ASN A 912 50.06 2.60 23.55
CA ASN A 912 50.87 2.59 22.33
C ASN A 912 50.07 2.10 21.10
N GLY A 913 49.19 1.12 21.30
CA GLY A 913 48.25 0.68 20.26
C GLY A 913 47.27 1.80 19.89
N ALA A 914 46.69 2.45 20.91
CA ALA A 914 45.77 3.56 20.72
C ALA A 914 46.39 4.75 19.98
N LEU A 915 47.60 5.19 20.34
CA LEU A 915 48.29 6.30 19.67
C LEU A 915 48.53 6.06 18.18
N LYS A 916 48.89 4.82 17.79
CA LYS A 916 49.06 4.44 16.38
C LYS A 916 47.76 4.59 15.59
N LEU A 917 46.64 4.19 16.18
CA LEU A 917 45.33 4.25 15.56
C LEU A 917 44.76 5.67 15.52
N PHE A 918 44.87 6.44 16.60
CA PHE A 918 44.47 7.86 16.62
C PHE A 918 45.25 8.69 15.61
N ASN A 919 46.53 8.42 15.40
CA ASN A 919 47.34 9.12 14.39
C ASN A 919 46.81 8.92 12.96
N LYS A 920 46.12 7.80 12.67
CA LYS A 920 45.44 7.58 11.38
C LYS A 920 44.19 8.45 11.24
N ALA A 921 43.48 8.70 12.33
CA ALA A 921 42.23 9.50 12.33
C ALA A 921 42.47 11.01 12.52
N ARG A 922 43.64 11.42 13.00
CA ARG A 922 44.03 12.81 13.36
C ARG A 922 43.73 13.88 12.31
N LYS A 923 43.83 13.56 11.01
CA LYS A 923 43.68 14.55 9.91
C LYS A 923 42.23 14.75 9.47
N ASP A 924 41.30 14.00 10.03
CA ASP A 924 39.89 14.07 9.66
C ASP A 924 39.17 15.31 10.23
N ASN A 925 38.13 15.78 9.56
CA ASN A 925 37.39 16.97 9.99
C ASN A 925 36.44 16.70 11.16
N GLU A 926 35.85 15.51 11.24
CA GLU A 926 34.85 15.16 12.26
C GLU A 926 35.52 14.50 13.46
N TRP A 927 36.39 13.51 13.22
CA TRP A 927 37.02 12.70 14.26
C TRP A 927 38.39 13.22 14.69
N GLY A 928 39.03 14.07 13.88
CA GLY A 928 40.41 14.52 14.10
C GLY A 928 40.60 15.29 15.40
N GLN A 929 39.67 16.19 15.76
CA GLN A 929 39.77 16.96 17.01
C GLN A 929 39.69 16.06 18.25
N ARG A 930 38.76 15.10 18.25
CA ARG A 930 38.61 14.10 19.32
C ARG A 930 39.85 13.21 19.42
N ALA A 931 40.39 12.75 18.29
CA ALA A 931 41.62 11.96 18.23
C ALA A 931 42.81 12.74 18.82
N VAL A 932 43.01 14.00 18.42
CA VAL A 932 44.10 14.85 18.93
C VAL A 932 43.98 15.05 20.44
N ARG A 933 42.77 15.31 20.96
CA ARG A 933 42.53 15.44 22.40
C ARG A 933 42.90 14.16 23.16
N CYS A 934 42.41 13.00 22.72
CA CYS A 934 42.75 11.72 23.36
C CYS A 934 44.26 11.41 23.24
N MET A 935 44.91 11.77 22.13
CA MET A 935 46.37 11.62 21.98
C MET A 935 47.14 12.50 22.97
N ILE A 936 46.70 13.73 23.21
CA ILE A 936 47.30 14.62 24.23
C ILE A 936 47.13 14.00 25.61
N GLU A 937 45.93 13.56 25.97
CA GLU A 937 45.64 12.94 27.27
C GLU A 937 46.49 11.68 27.52
N ILE A 938 46.63 10.81 26.51
CA ILE A 938 47.53 9.64 26.58
C ILE A 938 48.98 10.07 26.73
N SER A 939 49.42 11.11 26.00
CA SER A 939 50.81 11.58 26.03
C SER A 939 51.17 12.26 27.37
N LEU A 940 50.21 12.95 27.99
CA LEU A 940 50.36 13.57 29.30
C LEU A 940 50.44 12.54 30.42
N ASN A 941 49.73 11.41 30.28
CA ASN A 941 49.67 10.37 31.30
C ASN A 941 49.58 8.95 30.72
N PRO A 942 50.66 8.40 30.14
CA PRO A 942 50.63 7.11 29.46
C PRO A 942 50.33 5.93 30.41
N ASP A 943 50.85 6.01 31.64
CA ASP A 943 50.74 4.98 32.67
C ASP A 943 49.48 5.13 33.54
N ASN A 944 48.60 6.10 33.22
CA ASN A 944 47.42 6.46 34.01
C ASN A 944 47.74 6.69 35.51
N ILE A 945 48.87 7.34 35.78
CA ILE A 945 49.33 7.71 37.12
C ILE A 945 48.47 8.89 37.61
N LEU A 946 48.00 8.83 38.85
CA LEU A 946 47.26 9.94 39.43
C LEU A 946 48.19 11.14 39.62
N LEU A 947 48.05 12.17 38.79
CA LEU A 947 48.91 13.36 38.82
C LEU A 947 48.79 14.06 40.19
N GLY A 948 49.91 14.18 40.92
CA GLY A 948 49.94 14.76 42.27
C GLY A 948 49.58 13.80 43.41
N GLY A 949 49.27 12.53 43.12
CA GLY A 949 49.11 11.48 44.13
C GLY A 949 50.46 10.90 44.55
N GLN A 950 50.74 10.82 45.85
CA GLN A 950 52.10 10.48 46.34
C GLN A 950 52.25 9.01 46.76
N MET A 951 51.15 8.28 46.95
CA MET A 951 51.17 6.95 47.58
C MET A 951 51.88 5.85 46.77
N PHE A 952 51.89 5.98 45.45
CA PHE A 952 52.39 4.93 44.56
C PHE A 952 53.51 5.40 43.62
N GLU A 953 53.98 6.64 43.76
CA GLU A 953 55.03 7.24 42.91
C GLU A 953 56.42 6.63 43.15
N ASP A 954 56.72 6.14 44.36
CA ASP A 954 58.03 5.60 44.75
C ASP A 954 58.29 4.14 44.32
N SER A 955 57.38 3.54 43.56
CA SER A 955 57.37 2.08 43.36
C SER A 955 58.34 1.55 42.30
N ASP A 956 58.89 2.41 41.43
CA ASP A 956 59.55 2.00 40.19
C ASP A 956 60.89 2.72 39.94
N PRO A 957 62.04 2.11 40.27
CA PRO A 957 63.36 2.70 40.12
C PRO A 957 63.96 2.44 38.72
N ASN A 958 63.23 2.75 37.64
CA ASN A 958 63.75 2.64 36.28
C ASN A 958 64.31 3.98 35.78
N TYR A 959 65.63 4.01 35.57
CA TYR A 959 66.40 5.17 35.07
C TYR A 959 66.00 5.61 33.65
N ASP A 960 65.35 4.74 32.86
CA ASP A 960 64.93 5.04 31.48
C ASP A 960 63.65 5.91 31.39
N ARG A 961 62.94 6.15 32.49
CA ARG A 961 61.62 6.79 32.46
C ARG A 961 61.65 8.29 32.11
N LEU A 962 62.76 8.97 32.38
CA LEU A 962 62.92 10.42 32.20
C LEU A 962 62.91 10.83 30.72
N ASP A 963 63.68 10.13 29.88
CA ASP A 963 63.81 10.46 28.46
C ASP A 963 62.50 10.22 27.67
N TYR A 964 61.78 9.14 28.00
CA TYR A 964 60.46 8.86 27.40
C TYR A 964 59.40 9.88 27.82
N GLN A 965 59.47 10.35 29.07
CA GLN A 965 58.50 11.31 29.59
C GLN A 965 58.70 12.70 28.98
N GLU A 966 59.94 13.16 28.79
CA GLU A 966 60.22 14.41 28.07
C GLU A 966 59.80 14.34 26.60
N ALA A 967 60.05 13.23 25.92
CA ALA A 967 59.61 13.02 24.54
C ALA A 967 58.08 13.02 24.40
N ALA A 968 57.36 12.43 25.36
CA ALA A 968 55.89 12.43 25.40
C ALA A 968 55.32 13.84 25.64
N LEU A 969 55.91 14.61 26.56
CA LEU A 969 55.51 16.01 26.82
C LEU A 969 55.74 16.92 25.60
N ASN A 970 56.88 16.76 24.91
CA ASN A 970 57.17 17.49 23.66
C ASN A 970 56.17 17.14 22.54
N THR A 971 55.70 15.89 22.51
CA THR A 971 54.68 15.44 21.56
C THR A 971 53.32 16.05 21.89
N ALA A 972 52.95 16.10 23.17
CA ALA A 972 51.73 16.76 23.64
C ALA A 972 51.70 18.27 23.32
N ASP A 973 52.82 18.98 23.52
CA ASP A 973 52.95 20.41 23.15
C ASP A 973 52.73 20.65 21.65
N LYS A 974 53.27 19.77 20.79
CA LYS A 974 53.05 19.86 19.34
C LYS A 974 51.59 19.62 18.97
N LEU A 975 50.94 18.63 19.59
CA LEU A 975 49.54 18.30 19.34
C LEU A 975 48.58 19.41 19.82
N LEU A 976 48.88 20.06 20.94
CA LEU A 976 48.11 21.19 21.46
C LEU A 976 48.04 22.35 20.46
N LYS A 977 49.13 22.61 19.72
CA LYS A 977 49.21 23.65 18.68
C LYS A 977 48.35 23.35 17.45
N GLU A 978 47.87 22.12 17.28
CA GLU A 978 47.02 21.72 16.16
C GLU A 978 45.52 21.77 16.47
N LEU A 979 45.13 21.92 17.74
CA LEU A 979 43.74 22.09 18.13
C LEU A 979 43.22 23.45 17.61
N LYS A 980 42.24 23.41 16.71
CA LYS A 980 41.58 24.61 16.19
C LYS A 980 40.66 25.19 17.26
N THR A 981 40.87 26.46 17.62
CA THR A 981 39.90 27.20 18.44
C THR A 981 38.71 27.59 17.56
N ILE A 982 37.49 27.23 17.98
CA ILE A 982 36.27 27.62 17.29
C ILE A 982 36.01 29.11 17.58
N PRO A 983 35.91 30.00 16.57
CA PRO A 983 35.63 31.41 16.81
C PRO A 983 34.20 31.55 17.37
N GLY A 984 34.06 31.95 18.65
CA GLY A 984 32.77 32.25 19.28
C GLY A 984 32.24 31.19 20.27
N GLY A 985 32.98 30.11 20.56
CA GLY A 985 32.62 29.11 21.58
C GLY A 985 33.36 29.31 22.91
N CYS A 986 32.68 29.15 24.04
CA CYS A 986 33.25 29.15 25.41
C CYS A 986 34.05 27.86 25.74
N ASP A 987 34.81 27.29 24.81
CA ASP A 987 35.52 26.02 25.03
C ASP A 987 36.86 26.25 25.77
N ILE A 988 36.88 25.94 27.07
CA ILE A 988 38.05 26.07 27.95
C ILE A 988 38.98 24.84 27.83
N SER A 989 38.54 23.76 27.16
CA SER A 989 39.25 22.48 27.11
C SER A 989 40.72 22.60 26.67
N PRO A 990 41.09 23.38 25.63
CA PRO A 990 42.49 23.54 25.24
C PRO A 990 43.34 24.25 26.29
N LEU A 991 42.75 25.20 27.02
CA LEU A 991 43.42 25.96 28.08
C LEU A 991 43.66 25.11 29.33
N ILE A 992 42.71 24.23 29.68
CA ILE A 992 42.87 23.23 30.74
C ILE A 992 43.98 22.25 30.36
N LEU A 993 43.98 21.73 29.13
CA LEU A 993 45.02 20.80 28.65
C LEU A 993 46.42 21.42 28.61
N ASN A 994 46.53 22.70 28.27
CA ASN A 994 47.79 23.43 28.34
C ASN A 994 48.30 23.56 29.79
N ASN A 995 47.40 23.85 30.73
CA ASN A 995 47.76 23.93 32.14
C ASN A 995 48.10 22.56 32.73
N THR A 996 47.41 21.49 32.34
CA THR A 996 47.76 20.13 32.78
C THR A 996 49.11 19.67 32.20
N LEU A 997 49.48 20.10 30.98
CA LEU A 997 50.83 19.91 30.44
C LEU A 997 51.89 20.56 31.34
N LEU A 998 51.70 21.83 31.71
CA LEU A 998 52.61 22.54 32.62
C LEU A 998 52.76 21.81 33.96
N LEU A 999 51.66 21.30 34.51
CA LEU A 999 51.67 20.52 35.76
C LEU A 999 52.38 19.16 35.60
N ALA A 1000 52.23 18.50 34.45
CA ALA A 1000 52.88 17.22 34.16
C ALA A 1000 54.41 17.31 34.07
N THR A 1001 54.98 18.50 33.79
CA THR A 1001 56.44 18.73 33.80
C THR A 1001 57.07 18.59 35.19
N ARG A 1002 56.28 18.69 36.27
CA ARG A 1002 56.71 18.66 37.69
C ARG A 1002 57.77 19.71 38.07
N GLN A 1003 58.11 20.65 37.19
CA GLN A 1003 59.05 21.71 37.49
C GLN A 1003 58.38 22.83 38.27
N LYS A 1004 59.02 23.29 39.36
CA LYS A 1004 58.42 24.26 40.29
C LYS A 1004 57.97 25.56 39.61
N SER A 1005 58.76 26.09 38.68
CA SER A 1005 58.45 27.32 37.92
C SER A 1005 57.19 27.17 37.05
N PHE A 1006 57.05 26.04 36.34
CA PHE A 1006 55.89 25.77 35.50
C PHE A 1006 54.63 25.44 36.31
N VAL A 1007 54.78 24.77 37.46
CA VAL A 1007 53.67 24.51 38.39
C VAL A 1007 53.13 25.83 38.99
N GLU A 1008 54.00 26.76 39.37
CA GLU A 1008 53.59 28.09 39.85
C GLU A 1008 52.89 28.91 38.76
N LYS A 1009 53.41 28.85 37.52
CA LYS A 1009 52.77 29.49 36.37
C LYS A 1009 51.36 28.94 36.12
N ALA A 1010 51.21 27.62 36.07
CA ALA A 1010 49.92 26.97 35.86
C ALA A 1010 48.93 27.27 36.99
N LEU A 1011 49.41 27.32 38.25
CA LEU A 1011 48.58 27.67 39.40
C LEU A 1011 48.01 29.10 39.26
N ASN A 1012 48.82 30.06 38.83
CA ASN A 1012 48.37 31.45 38.65
C ASN A 1012 47.35 31.55 37.50
N GLU A 1013 47.62 30.94 36.35
CA GLU A 1013 46.70 30.94 35.20
C GLU A 1013 45.34 30.30 35.55
N LEU A 1014 45.35 29.15 36.23
CA LEU A 1014 44.11 28.48 36.65
C LEU A 1014 43.33 29.28 37.71
N MET A 1015 44.02 29.99 38.61
CA MET A 1015 43.38 30.87 39.58
C MET A 1015 42.75 32.11 38.93
N GLU A 1016 43.37 32.67 37.88
CA GLU A 1016 42.79 33.73 37.07
C GLU A 1016 41.52 33.23 36.34
N ILE A 1017 41.55 32.04 35.75
CA ILE A 1017 40.37 31.44 35.09
C ILE A 1017 39.24 31.21 36.10
N SER A 1018 39.56 30.71 37.29
CA SER A 1018 38.59 30.48 38.36
C SER A 1018 37.98 31.77 38.92
N SER A 1019 38.58 32.94 38.65
CA SER A 1019 38.03 34.24 39.06
C SER A 1019 36.91 34.74 38.14
N ASN A 1020 36.73 34.16 36.96
CA ASN A 1020 35.63 34.44 36.05
C ASN A 1020 34.34 33.72 36.51
N ASP A 1021 33.22 34.45 36.59
CA ASP A 1021 31.93 33.94 37.10
C ASP A 1021 31.42 32.71 36.34
N LEU A 1022 31.71 32.60 35.04
CA LEU A 1022 31.27 31.48 34.20
C LEU A 1022 32.00 30.17 34.49
N PHE A 1023 33.25 30.24 34.99
CA PHE A 1023 34.14 29.08 35.13
C PHE A 1023 34.55 28.81 36.56
N ARG A 1024 34.00 29.59 37.49
CA ARG A 1024 34.26 29.48 38.92
C ARG A 1024 34.06 28.05 39.42
N ASP A 1025 33.00 27.37 39.04
CA ASP A 1025 32.67 26.02 39.53
C ASP A 1025 33.00 24.88 38.54
N HIS A 1026 33.78 25.17 37.50
CA HIS A 1026 34.18 24.17 36.52
C HIS A 1026 35.11 23.11 37.14
N VAL A 1027 34.75 21.83 37.01
CA VAL A 1027 35.42 20.72 37.70
C VAL A 1027 36.89 20.59 37.29
N GLY A 1028 37.17 20.59 35.97
CA GLY A 1028 38.54 20.46 35.45
C GLY A 1028 39.52 21.55 35.93
N VAL A 1029 39.06 22.81 36.06
CA VAL A 1029 39.90 23.91 36.56
C VAL A 1029 40.25 23.72 38.04
N ILE A 1030 39.25 23.33 38.86
CA ILE A 1030 39.44 23.08 40.29
C ILE A 1030 40.37 21.88 40.51
N LEU A 1031 40.24 20.84 39.69
CA LEU A 1031 41.16 19.70 39.69
C LEU A 1031 42.60 20.14 39.34
N GLY A 1032 42.78 21.00 38.34
CA GLY A 1032 44.07 21.59 38.00
C GLY A 1032 44.70 22.38 39.16
N ILE A 1033 43.91 23.19 39.86
CA ILE A 1033 44.37 23.96 41.04
C ILE A 1033 44.76 23.00 42.19
N ALA A 1034 43.94 21.98 42.45
CA ALA A 1034 44.22 21.01 43.50
C ALA A 1034 45.49 20.20 43.22
N THR A 1035 45.70 19.76 41.98
CA THR A 1035 46.91 19.05 41.56
C THR A 1035 48.16 19.94 41.65
N ALA A 1036 48.07 21.21 41.27
CA ALA A 1036 49.14 22.18 41.44
C ALA A 1036 49.54 22.37 42.93
N TYR A 1037 48.55 22.47 43.83
CA TYR A 1037 48.81 22.53 45.27
C TYR A 1037 49.43 21.24 45.82
N MET A 1038 49.02 20.07 45.32
CA MET A 1038 49.62 18.78 45.71
C MET A 1038 51.10 18.71 45.29
N LEU A 1039 51.42 19.08 44.05
CA LEU A 1039 52.79 19.13 43.53
C LEU A 1039 53.64 20.17 44.29
N SER A 1040 53.03 21.27 44.72
CA SER A 1040 53.66 22.29 45.56
C SER A 1040 53.75 21.92 47.06
N LYS A 1041 53.39 20.68 47.44
CA LYS A 1041 53.34 20.17 48.81
C LYS A 1041 52.41 20.93 49.78
N GLN A 1042 51.42 21.65 49.26
CA GLN A 1042 50.40 22.40 50.03
C GLN A 1042 49.10 21.58 50.20
N VAL A 1043 49.21 20.39 50.80
CA VAL A 1043 48.11 19.40 50.93
C VAL A 1043 46.82 19.96 51.55
N PRO A 1044 46.84 20.80 52.61
CA PRO A 1044 45.60 21.33 53.19
C PRO A 1044 44.79 22.21 52.23
N ARG A 1045 45.46 22.98 51.37
CA ARG A 1045 44.81 23.85 50.36
C ARG A 1045 44.21 23.02 49.24
N ALA A 1046 44.94 22.01 48.75
CA ALA A 1046 44.43 21.06 47.76
C ALA A 1046 43.14 20.37 48.25
N ARG A 1047 43.16 19.87 49.49
CA ARG A 1047 42.00 19.20 50.11
C ARG A 1047 40.76 20.10 50.17
N ASN A 1048 40.92 21.38 50.46
CA ASN A 1048 39.79 22.31 50.54
C ASN A 1048 39.15 22.55 49.16
N GLN A 1049 39.95 22.62 48.09
CA GLN A 1049 39.44 22.73 46.72
C GLN A 1049 38.70 21.46 46.29
N LEU A 1050 39.27 20.28 46.53
CA LEU A 1050 38.64 19.00 46.19
C LEU A 1050 37.34 18.77 46.96
N LYS A 1051 37.26 19.20 48.22
CA LYS A 1051 36.00 19.14 49.00
C LYS A 1051 34.87 19.97 48.41
N ARG A 1052 35.19 21.04 47.67
CA ARG A 1052 34.18 21.90 47.03
C ARG A 1052 33.44 21.13 45.94
N ILE A 1053 34.16 20.35 45.13
CA ILE A 1053 33.61 19.56 44.02
C ILE A 1053 33.20 18.15 44.42
N ALA A 1054 33.66 17.64 45.56
CA ALA A 1054 33.32 16.29 46.02
C ALA A 1054 31.80 16.07 46.18
N LYS A 1055 31.01 17.13 46.39
CA LYS A 1055 29.53 17.05 46.52
C LYS A 1055 28.78 17.31 45.22
N ASN A 1056 29.46 17.66 44.12
CA ASN A 1056 28.79 17.93 42.84
C ASN A 1056 28.08 16.67 42.33
N ALA A 1057 26.96 16.89 41.62
CA ALA A 1057 26.27 15.83 40.91
C ALA A 1057 27.16 15.31 39.79
N TRP A 1058 27.14 14.00 39.58
CA TRP A 1058 27.85 13.38 38.48
C TRP A 1058 27.11 13.70 37.17
N ASN A 1059 27.84 14.08 36.13
CA ASN A 1059 27.35 14.32 34.78
C ASN A 1059 28.32 13.66 33.79
N PHE A 1060 27.86 13.40 32.56
CA PHE A 1060 28.69 12.73 31.56
C PHE A 1060 29.87 13.60 31.08
N GLU A 1061 29.68 14.92 30.98
CA GLU A 1061 30.70 15.86 30.48
C GLU A 1061 31.89 16.05 31.45
N ASP A 1062 31.65 16.21 32.75
CA ASP A 1062 32.72 16.36 33.76
C ASP A 1062 33.10 15.02 34.43
N ALA A 1063 32.54 13.89 33.98
CA ALA A 1063 32.68 12.59 34.64
C ALA A 1063 34.14 12.22 34.93
N GLU A 1064 35.04 12.36 33.93
CA GLU A 1064 36.45 11.96 34.10
C GLU A 1064 37.17 12.83 35.13
N ASP A 1065 36.92 14.14 35.12
CA ASP A 1065 37.56 15.08 36.04
C ASP A 1065 36.99 14.95 37.47
N LEU A 1066 35.68 14.67 37.60
CA LEU A 1066 35.05 14.35 38.89
C LEU A 1066 35.65 13.07 39.48
N GLU A 1067 35.76 12.00 38.68
CA GLU A 1067 36.35 10.73 39.11
C GLU A 1067 37.81 10.91 39.57
N ARG A 1068 38.63 11.64 38.79
CA ARG A 1068 40.01 11.99 39.15
C ARG A 1068 40.09 12.81 40.45
N SER A 1069 39.13 13.73 40.66
CA SER A 1069 39.08 14.53 41.88
C SER A 1069 38.77 13.69 43.12
N TRP A 1070 37.86 12.72 43.02
CA TRP A 1070 37.53 11.81 44.10
C TRP A 1070 38.70 10.87 44.41
N LEU A 1071 39.41 10.39 43.39
CA LEU A 1071 40.64 9.61 43.56
C LEU A 1071 41.75 10.40 44.26
N LEU A 1072 41.97 11.66 43.88
CA LEU A 1072 42.96 12.53 44.52
C LEU A 1072 42.61 12.86 45.97
N LEU A 1073 41.32 13.05 46.27
CA LEU A 1073 40.87 13.24 47.65
C LEU A 1073 40.99 11.95 48.48
N ALA A 1074 40.73 10.79 47.86
CA ALA A 1074 40.93 9.49 48.48
C ALA A 1074 42.42 9.20 48.75
N ASP A 1075 43.34 9.63 47.88
CA ASP A 1075 44.79 9.57 48.11
C ASP A 1075 45.19 10.35 49.38
N ILE A 1076 44.70 11.59 49.52
CA ILE A 1076 44.93 12.43 50.70
C ILE A 1076 44.39 11.76 51.98
N TYR A 1077 43.20 11.15 51.92
CA TYR A 1077 42.62 10.48 53.09
C TYR A 1077 43.37 9.21 53.46
N THR A 1078 43.79 8.43 52.47
CA THR A 1078 44.63 7.24 52.65
C THR A 1078 45.95 7.60 53.33
N GLN A 1079 46.62 8.66 52.88
CA GLN A 1079 47.85 9.18 53.51
C GLN A 1079 47.62 9.59 54.97
N SER A 1080 46.47 10.19 55.26
CA SER A 1080 46.11 10.62 56.61
C SER A 1080 45.60 9.49 57.53
N GLY A 1081 45.58 8.24 57.06
CA GLY A 1081 45.09 7.06 57.79
C GLY A 1081 43.57 7.02 57.97
N LYS A 1082 42.81 7.84 57.24
CA LYS A 1082 41.34 7.94 57.36
C LYS A 1082 40.66 7.05 56.32
N TYR A 1083 40.77 5.74 56.51
CA TYR A 1083 40.36 4.74 55.52
C TYR A 1083 38.86 4.71 55.22
N ASP A 1084 38.00 5.02 56.20
CA ASP A 1084 36.54 5.03 55.98
C ASP A 1084 36.12 6.06 54.91
N MET A 1085 36.62 7.30 55.04
CA MET A 1085 36.33 8.37 54.08
C MET A 1085 36.97 8.12 52.71
N ALA A 1086 38.14 7.48 52.67
CA ALA A 1086 38.75 7.07 51.42
C ALA A 1086 37.90 6.00 50.73
N THR A 1087 37.44 4.99 51.47
CA THR A 1087 36.61 3.88 50.96
C THR A 1087 35.26 4.38 50.43
N GLU A 1088 34.62 5.34 51.09
CA GLU A 1088 33.38 5.95 50.61
C GLU A 1088 33.56 6.62 49.24
N LEU A 1089 34.61 7.42 49.07
CA LEU A 1089 34.94 8.06 47.79
C LEU A 1089 35.28 7.03 46.71
N LEU A 1090 36.04 5.99 47.04
CA LEU A 1090 36.41 4.93 46.11
C LEU A 1090 35.19 4.13 45.66
N ARG A 1091 34.27 3.81 46.56
CA ARG A 1091 32.99 3.17 46.21
C ARG A 1091 32.18 4.07 45.27
N ARG A 1092 32.17 5.38 45.50
CA ARG A 1092 31.50 6.35 44.63
C ARG A 1092 32.13 6.43 43.24
N VAL A 1093 33.45 6.31 43.10
CA VAL A 1093 34.07 6.17 41.77
C VAL A 1093 33.58 4.90 41.09
N LEU A 1094 33.57 3.77 41.81
CA LEU A 1094 33.18 2.47 41.28
C LEU A 1094 31.68 2.34 40.96
N THR A 1095 30.81 3.18 41.53
CA THR A 1095 29.40 3.23 41.13
C THR A 1095 29.21 3.78 39.72
N HIS A 1096 30.04 4.74 39.31
CA HIS A 1096 29.95 5.40 37.99
C HIS A 1096 30.95 4.85 36.96
N ASN A 1097 32.05 4.27 37.43
CA ASN A 1097 33.09 3.71 36.58
C ASN A 1097 33.66 2.41 37.20
N ARG A 1098 33.06 1.28 36.83
CA ARG A 1098 33.44 -0.05 37.30
C ARG A 1098 34.73 -0.59 36.73
N SER A 1099 35.26 0.02 35.67
CA SER A 1099 36.56 -0.36 35.10
C SER A 1099 37.73 0.41 35.70
N CYS A 1100 37.50 1.29 36.70
CA CYS A 1100 38.56 2.09 37.28
C CYS A 1100 39.58 1.23 38.06
N ALA A 1101 40.67 0.85 37.39
CA ALA A 1101 41.75 0.05 37.98
C ALA A 1101 42.38 0.72 39.22
N LYS A 1102 42.49 2.05 39.21
CA LYS A 1102 43.10 2.81 40.32
C LYS A 1102 42.24 2.78 41.58
N ALA A 1103 40.92 2.86 41.45
CA ALA A 1103 40.02 2.77 42.59
C ALA A 1103 40.16 1.41 43.29
N TYR A 1104 40.24 0.33 42.51
CA TYR A 1104 40.50 -1.01 43.04
C TYR A 1104 41.91 -1.15 43.65
N GLU A 1105 42.94 -0.50 43.10
CA GLU A 1105 44.28 -0.51 43.69
C GLU A 1105 44.30 0.15 45.08
N TYR A 1106 43.67 1.31 45.24
CA TYR A 1106 43.53 1.97 46.55
C TYR A 1106 42.70 1.13 47.52
N MET A 1107 41.61 0.52 47.05
CA MET A 1107 40.77 -0.32 47.90
C MET A 1107 41.51 -1.58 48.34
N GLY A 1108 42.30 -2.20 47.46
CA GLY A 1108 43.20 -3.31 47.79
C GLY A 1108 44.27 -2.91 48.81
N TYR A 1109 44.85 -1.71 48.68
CA TYR A 1109 45.84 -1.18 49.61
C TYR A 1109 45.25 -0.94 51.01
N ILE A 1110 44.07 -0.34 51.09
CA ILE A 1110 43.37 -0.12 52.38
C ILE A 1110 43.10 -1.46 53.08
N MET A 1111 42.55 -2.44 52.35
CA MET A 1111 42.27 -3.78 52.88
C MET A 1111 43.54 -4.53 53.30
N GLU A 1112 44.65 -4.34 52.58
CA GLU A 1112 45.96 -4.88 52.95
C GLU A 1112 46.47 -4.27 54.26
N LYS A 1113 46.29 -2.95 54.47
CA LYS A 1113 46.62 -2.28 55.75
C LYS A 1113 45.73 -2.72 56.91
N GLU A 1114 44.48 -3.04 56.62
CA GLU A 1114 43.52 -3.63 57.55
C GLU A 1114 43.73 -5.14 57.77
N GLN A 1115 44.72 -5.74 57.10
CA GLN A 1115 45.06 -7.17 57.14
C GLN A 1115 43.96 -8.11 56.61
N SER A 1116 42.97 -7.61 55.86
CA SER A 1116 42.02 -8.45 55.11
C SER A 1116 42.62 -8.87 53.77
N TYR A 1117 43.55 -9.84 53.81
CA TYR A 1117 44.29 -10.28 52.60
C TYR A 1117 43.39 -10.92 51.53
N ARG A 1118 42.23 -11.49 51.90
CA ARG A 1118 41.29 -12.07 50.93
C ARG A 1118 40.57 -10.98 50.12
N ASP A 1119 40.03 -9.98 50.80
CA ASP A 1119 39.33 -8.87 50.15
C ASP A 1119 40.32 -7.98 49.39
N ALA A 1120 41.54 -7.80 49.92
CA ALA A 1120 42.63 -7.14 49.22
C ALA A 1120 42.96 -7.86 47.90
N ALA A 1121 43.04 -9.19 47.91
CA ALA A 1121 43.31 -9.97 46.70
C ALA A 1121 42.23 -9.80 45.62
N ILE A 1122 40.94 -9.79 46.00
CA ILE A 1122 39.82 -9.58 45.05
C ILE A 1122 39.94 -8.21 44.37
N ASN A 1123 40.22 -7.16 45.16
CA ASN A 1123 40.38 -5.81 44.61
C ASN A 1123 41.62 -5.69 43.71
N TYR A 1124 42.77 -6.23 44.14
CA TYR A 1124 43.95 -6.24 43.28
C TYR A 1124 43.79 -7.11 42.03
N GLU A 1125 42.97 -8.16 42.06
CA GLU A 1125 42.63 -8.99 40.90
C GLU A 1125 41.85 -8.19 39.86
N LEU A 1126 40.85 -7.42 40.29
CA LEU A 1126 40.10 -6.50 39.43
C LEU A 1126 40.99 -5.37 38.90
N ALA A 1127 41.85 -4.79 39.73
CA ALA A 1127 42.84 -3.79 39.29
C ALA A 1127 43.81 -4.37 38.24
N TRP A 1128 44.23 -5.62 38.42
CA TRP A 1128 45.13 -6.33 37.51
C TRP A 1128 44.45 -6.65 36.17
N ARG A 1129 43.17 -7.04 36.19
CA ARG A 1129 42.36 -7.28 35.00
C ARG A 1129 42.15 -5.99 34.20
N TYR A 1130 41.66 -4.93 34.84
CA TYR A 1130 41.34 -3.66 34.14
C TYR A 1130 42.56 -2.83 33.76
N SER A 1131 43.76 -3.16 34.24
CA SER A 1131 45.03 -2.61 33.75
C SER A 1131 45.68 -3.46 32.65
N ASN A 1132 44.94 -4.44 32.09
CA ASN A 1132 45.41 -5.41 31.10
C ASN A 1132 46.77 -6.03 31.46
N LYS A 1133 46.93 -6.36 32.75
CA LYS A 1133 48.12 -7.01 33.31
C LYS A 1133 49.43 -6.29 32.95
N ALA A 1134 49.38 -4.96 32.79
CA ALA A 1134 50.51 -4.16 32.34
C ALA A 1134 51.44 -3.76 33.50
N ASN A 1135 50.89 -3.47 34.68
CA ASN A 1135 51.62 -2.90 35.82
C ASN A 1135 52.16 -3.98 36.80
N PRO A 1136 53.46 -4.34 36.74
CA PRO A 1136 54.01 -5.44 37.54
C PRO A 1136 53.89 -5.23 39.06
N THR A 1137 53.78 -3.99 39.53
CA THR A 1137 53.57 -3.67 40.95
C THR A 1137 52.22 -4.18 41.46
N ILE A 1138 51.16 -4.04 40.66
CA ILE A 1138 49.82 -4.58 41.00
C ILE A 1138 49.88 -6.11 41.00
N GLY A 1139 50.53 -6.72 40.00
CA GLY A 1139 50.73 -8.17 39.94
C GLY A 1139 51.51 -8.73 41.14
N TYR A 1140 52.54 -8.01 41.60
CA TYR A 1140 53.29 -8.36 42.81
C TYR A 1140 52.40 -8.29 44.07
N LYS A 1141 51.66 -7.19 44.26
CA LYS A 1141 50.74 -7.01 45.39
C LYS A 1141 49.65 -8.09 45.38
N LEU A 1142 49.10 -8.42 44.21
CA LEU A 1142 48.12 -9.49 44.04
C LEU A 1142 48.69 -10.86 44.45
N ALA A 1143 49.85 -11.23 43.90
CA ALA A 1143 50.50 -12.50 44.22
C ALA A 1143 50.88 -12.61 45.70
N PHE A 1144 51.30 -11.49 46.31
CA PHE A 1144 51.58 -11.41 47.75
C PHE A 1144 50.32 -11.65 48.58
N ASN A 1145 49.21 -10.99 48.25
CA ASN A 1145 47.94 -11.14 48.95
C ASN A 1145 47.33 -12.54 48.76
N TYR A 1146 47.44 -13.15 47.57
CA TYR A 1146 47.07 -14.56 47.36
C TYR A 1146 47.90 -15.53 48.21
N MET A 1147 49.21 -15.33 48.28
CA MET A 1147 50.09 -16.13 49.14
C MET A 1147 49.67 -16.02 50.61
N LYS A 1148 49.38 -14.80 51.11
CA LYS A 1148 48.90 -14.57 52.48
C LYS A 1148 47.51 -15.15 52.73
N ALA A 1149 46.63 -15.12 51.73
CA ALA A 1149 45.32 -15.74 51.75
C ALA A 1149 45.35 -17.27 51.59
N LYS A 1150 46.54 -17.89 51.46
CA LYS A 1150 46.78 -19.32 51.23
C LYS A 1150 46.28 -19.84 49.87
N ARG A 1151 46.06 -18.96 48.90
CA ARG A 1151 45.73 -19.28 47.50
C ARG A 1151 47.03 -19.42 46.68
N TYR A 1152 47.79 -20.49 46.94
CA TYR A 1152 49.15 -20.61 46.38
C TYR A 1152 49.20 -20.86 44.87
N VAL A 1153 48.19 -21.51 44.29
CA VAL A 1153 48.12 -21.76 42.84
C VAL A 1153 47.98 -20.44 42.08
N ASP A 1154 46.98 -19.63 42.45
CA ASP A 1154 46.75 -18.31 41.86
C ASP A 1154 47.96 -17.38 42.04
N ALA A 1155 48.64 -17.44 43.20
CA ALA A 1155 49.86 -16.69 43.43
C ALA A 1155 51.00 -17.09 42.48
N ILE A 1156 51.12 -18.38 42.14
CA ILE A 1156 52.10 -18.89 41.19
C ILE A 1156 51.77 -18.41 39.77
N ASP A 1157 50.51 -18.50 39.36
CA ASP A 1157 50.07 -18.12 38.02
C ASP A 1157 50.29 -16.63 37.76
N VAL A 1158 49.91 -15.77 38.71
CA VAL A 1158 50.17 -14.32 38.61
C VAL A 1158 51.67 -14.02 38.59
N SER A 1159 52.46 -14.71 39.43
CA SER A 1159 53.92 -14.52 39.44
C SER A 1159 54.57 -14.92 38.12
N GLN A 1160 54.09 -15.99 37.48
CA GLN A 1160 54.55 -16.41 36.15
C GLN A 1160 54.13 -15.40 35.08
N ALA A 1161 52.89 -14.91 35.12
CA ALA A 1161 52.41 -13.89 34.19
C ALA A 1161 53.23 -12.60 34.24
N VAL A 1162 53.62 -12.15 35.46
CA VAL A 1162 54.51 -10.99 35.64
C VAL A 1162 55.92 -11.27 35.11
N LEU A 1163 56.50 -12.43 35.45
CA LEU A 1163 57.85 -12.80 35.01
C LEU A 1163 57.97 -13.06 33.50
N ALA A 1164 56.89 -13.47 32.84
CA ALA A 1164 56.85 -13.62 31.39
C ALA A 1164 57.04 -12.29 30.66
N ARG A 1165 56.49 -11.20 31.21
CA ARG A 1165 56.59 -9.85 30.63
C ARG A 1165 57.78 -9.05 31.17
N TYR A 1166 58.15 -9.28 32.43
CA TYR A 1166 59.26 -8.62 33.12
C TYR A 1166 60.17 -9.66 33.81
N PRO A 1167 61.07 -10.32 33.05
CA PRO A 1167 61.91 -11.41 33.57
C PRO A 1167 62.80 -11.00 34.76
N ASN A 1168 63.19 -9.72 34.82
CA ASN A 1168 64.09 -9.17 35.82
C ASN A 1168 63.37 -8.47 36.98
N TYR A 1169 62.04 -8.60 37.11
CA TYR A 1169 61.30 -7.90 38.17
C TYR A 1169 61.79 -8.34 39.57
N PRO A 1170 62.35 -7.42 40.39
CA PRO A 1170 63.00 -7.80 41.64
C PRO A 1170 62.03 -8.45 42.62
N LYS A 1171 62.54 -9.38 43.44
CA LYS A 1171 61.86 -9.96 44.63
C LYS A 1171 60.67 -10.90 44.36
N ILE A 1172 59.97 -10.89 43.23
CA ILE A 1172 58.79 -11.76 43.03
C ILE A 1172 59.12 -13.27 42.98
N ARG A 1173 60.22 -13.64 42.32
CA ARG A 1173 60.67 -15.04 42.17
C ARG A 1173 61.05 -15.67 43.51
N LYS A 1174 61.87 -14.96 44.30
CA LYS A 1174 62.37 -15.41 45.60
C LYS A 1174 61.34 -15.27 46.73
N ASP A 1175 60.61 -14.15 46.77
CA ASP A 1175 59.74 -13.85 47.91
C ASP A 1175 58.34 -14.43 47.82
N ILE A 1176 57.86 -14.76 46.62
CA ILE A 1176 56.48 -15.21 46.40
C ILE A 1176 56.45 -16.56 45.68
N LEU A 1177 57.06 -16.68 44.50
CA LEU A 1177 56.96 -17.89 43.67
C LEU A 1177 57.55 -19.13 44.37
N GLU A 1178 58.79 -19.04 44.84
CA GLU A 1178 59.47 -20.15 45.53
C GLU A 1178 58.80 -20.51 46.86
N LYS A 1179 58.39 -19.50 47.65
CA LYS A 1179 57.67 -19.70 48.92
C LYS A 1179 56.28 -20.30 48.73
N SER A 1180 55.57 -19.90 47.67
CA SER A 1180 54.25 -20.47 47.34
C SER A 1180 54.38 -21.92 46.87
N ARG A 1181 55.41 -22.24 46.05
CA ARG A 1181 55.72 -23.63 45.65
C ARG A 1181 56.10 -24.52 46.83
N SER A 1182 56.92 -24.03 47.77
CA SER A 1182 57.27 -24.79 48.96
C SER A 1182 56.05 -25.01 49.87
N ASN A 1183 55.22 -23.98 50.08
CA ASN A 1183 54.01 -24.10 50.91
C ASN A 1183 52.94 -24.99 50.27
N LEU A 1184 52.83 -25.00 48.93
CA LEU A 1184 51.94 -25.92 48.21
C LEU A 1184 52.39 -27.38 48.39
N ARG A 1185 53.70 -27.67 48.31
CA ARG A 1185 54.27 -28.99 48.59
C ARG A 1185 54.02 -29.43 50.05
N ILE A 1186 54.14 -28.51 51.00
CA ILE A 1186 53.86 -28.78 52.43
C ILE A 1186 52.36 -29.01 52.70
N MET A 1187 51.47 -28.31 52.00
CA MET A 1187 50.02 -28.56 52.06
C MET A 1187 49.66 -29.94 51.49
N GLN A 1188 50.23 -30.29 50.34
CA GLN A 1188 50.03 -31.61 49.72
C GLN A 1188 50.59 -32.75 50.56
N SER A 1189 51.69 -32.52 51.31
CA SER A 1189 52.23 -33.52 52.25
C SER A 1189 51.40 -33.65 53.54
N LYS A 1190 50.70 -32.60 53.99
CA LYS A 1190 49.82 -32.64 55.17
C LYS A 1190 48.41 -33.19 54.87
N ASN A 1191 47.95 -33.07 53.62
CA ASN A 1191 46.64 -33.55 53.17
C ASN A 1191 46.68 -34.98 52.58
N ARG A 1192 47.72 -35.77 52.87
CA ARG A 1192 47.70 -37.22 52.59
C ARG A 1192 47.00 -37.92 53.76
N PRO A 1193 45.75 -38.41 53.62
CA PRO A 1193 45.29 -39.47 54.50
C PRO A 1193 46.05 -40.75 54.14
N GLU A 1194 46.66 -41.38 55.14
CA GLU A 1194 47.12 -42.76 55.03
C GLU A 1194 45.89 -43.61 54.66
N ASN A 1195 45.95 -44.27 53.50
CA ASN A 1195 44.89 -45.04 52.83
C ASN A 1195 43.87 -44.24 51.99
N SER A 1196 44.24 -43.93 50.74
CA SER A 1196 43.35 -44.15 49.60
C SER A 1196 44.14 -44.17 48.28
N GLU A 1197 44.02 -45.26 47.53
CA GLU A 1197 44.40 -45.33 46.13
C GLU A 1197 43.42 -44.49 45.31
N PHE A 1198 43.84 -43.31 44.83
CA PHE A 1198 43.22 -42.53 43.76
C PHE A 1198 44.35 -41.80 42.99
N PRO A 1199 44.20 -41.52 41.67
CA PRO A 1199 45.05 -42.11 40.65
C PRO A 1199 46.16 -41.17 40.17
N LEU A 1200 47.20 -41.77 39.60
CA LEU A 1200 48.39 -41.20 38.94
C LEU A 1200 48.17 -40.03 37.95
N GLN A 1201 46.94 -39.59 37.66
CA GLN A 1201 46.66 -38.55 36.65
C GLN A 1201 47.06 -37.13 37.09
N GLN A 1202 47.04 -36.81 38.40
CA GLN A 1202 47.50 -35.49 38.88
C GLN A 1202 49.02 -35.38 38.95
N GLU A 1203 49.74 -36.49 39.17
CA GLU A 1203 51.21 -36.50 39.15
C GLU A 1203 51.76 -36.38 37.71
N ILE A 1204 51.04 -36.93 36.73
CA ILE A 1204 51.36 -36.77 35.30
C ILE A 1204 51.07 -35.34 34.81
N ALA A 1205 49.98 -34.69 35.27
CA ALA A 1205 49.69 -33.30 34.92
C ALA A 1205 50.70 -32.30 35.54
N ILE A 1206 51.22 -32.60 36.74
CA ILE A 1206 52.26 -31.78 37.38
C ILE A 1206 53.64 -32.04 36.77
N ASN A 1207 53.97 -33.29 36.38
CA ASN A 1207 55.23 -33.57 35.67
C ASN A 1207 55.23 -33.08 34.21
N LEU A 1208 54.09 -33.06 33.53
CA LEU A 1208 53.95 -32.46 32.18
C LEU A 1208 54.02 -30.93 32.20
N SER A 1209 53.54 -30.27 33.25
CA SER A 1209 53.68 -28.81 33.40
C SER A 1209 55.10 -28.39 33.82
N ILE A 1210 55.91 -29.31 34.37
CA ILE A 1210 57.32 -29.07 34.68
C ILE A 1210 58.23 -29.41 33.47
N SER A 1211 57.84 -30.33 32.57
CA SER A 1211 58.65 -30.69 31.40
C SER A 1211 58.31 -29.93 30.10
N ALA A 1212 57.11 -29.37 29.97
CA ALA A 1212 56.70 -28.63 28.76
C ALA A 1212 57.23 -27.17 28.67
N PHE A 1213 58.08 -26.73 29.60
CA PHE A 1213 58.59 -25.36 29.68
C PHE A 1213 60.13 -25.26 29.61
N HIS A 1214 60.79 -26.27 29.05
CA HIS A 1214 62.24 -26.25 28.77
C HIS A 1214 62.61 -26.31 27.28
N LEU A 1215 61.72 -25.89 26.38
CA LEU A 1215 62.01 -25.61 24.97
C LEU A 1215 61.55 -24.20 24.60
#